data_AF-A0A9Q2LC80-F1
#
_entry.id   AF-A0A9Q2LC80-F1
#
_cell.length_a   1.000
_cell.length_b   1.000
_cell.length_c   1.000
_cell.angle_alpha   90.00
_cell.angle_beta   90.00
_cell.angle_gamma   90.00
#
_symmetry.space_group_name_H-M   'P 1'
#
loop_
_entity.id
_entity.type
_entity.pdbx_description
1 polymer ?
#
loop_
_entity_poly.entity_id
_entity_poly.type
_entity_poly.pdbx_seq_one_letter_code
_entity_poly.pdbx_strand_id
1 'polypeptide(L)'
;MRIFREYMARRNNRYSIRKFTIGTASVLLGSLLIFQHSEEAQADTLQKEQQEVKEIPPKVDKENTNNDSNFNNILEKESNNDTVQQPIQAEIDNKTENKSASKDTKSVEEGTEITSQQFESNADTIIENKEQPDHSDVKEQDIQNDKQEKTPETIKNDEEIKALDTEKPDIDKKQSSTAENTDTKINSNSKLNEKEQSVTQNLISMENRVTETKVEVPNNNIEKNESEKGLSTNEKDVKNEKQPEKQYIPKTRVARSIDRNRYYNGISNNHHYFGPRLSYNSLRAGDYIATALNEVERNRGELTEEERKLFLRNIIRQTSLKNNKAAYDRIFNRDYSVARNRKITGSQANNINTLLSKMKDLTVNRDSPNYQGIYTFTNQNDVTKNDFGIVKDEVLHDGEALIATMELSKEKGRGTYRFENYAIRPNDSLNKKIKQVVAVYEGRQRVVLRQDHLGYYSYTRPNSGRNGDPDRGGGSGGSVKFYISFDANQYIDVNKDKLFGYILSDTTDTNVLRGVNITNKAVNIQEVAETINEALKKAKIKKVEDAIEAATQVQKQAKIKLGEVTQDQLVTPDEKAEIDKMNVEIEKAKSSAIQVLDALPNGLTNKDLLRKRINDITSVTSPEVNDADSNGVLDTEQLSEATQAVVNAEQTKAAVDTKLAEVKADGLVTPDEKAAVDALIQTLESAKQTAKEKLNNVSNIIVGKDDLQTRLDNIASVTSPEVNDADGNGVLDTDQLSEASQAVANAEQAKTVVDTKLTEITTDGLVTPDEKAAVDTLIQTLENAKQTAKEKVNSVPNGTAGKGELQTRLDNITSVTSPEINDVDSNGVLDTDQLSEASQAVVNAEQAKAAVDNKVTEVTSDGLVTPDEKSEVDTLIQTLESAKQTAQEKVNSVPSSTEGKSDLQTRLGNIASVASPEVNDADGNGVLDTEQLSEASQAVVNAEQAKTAVDTKLAEVTVDGLVTPDEKSVVDALIQTLESAKQTAQVKVNSVPNDTVGKDDLQTRLDNIASVTSPEVNDADSNGVLDTEQLSEASQAVANAEQAKTAVDTKLSEITSDGLVTSDEKAEVDALIQALETAKQTAKEKVNSVPNGTAGKGDLQTRLDSISSVTSPEVNDVDGNGVLDTDQLSEATQAVTKAEQAK
;
A
#
# COMPACT_ATOMS: atom_id res chain seq x y z
N MET A 1 -1.57 11.50 6.81
CA MET A 1 -0.13 11.51 7.21
C MET A 1 0.14 10.25 8.03
N ARG A 2 1.20 9.46 7.79
CA ARG A 2 2.66 9.72 7.96
C ARG A 2 3.08 9.91 9.44
N ILE A 3 4.13 9.24 9.96
CA ILE A 3 4.81 8.03 9.45
C ILE A 3 5.64 7.33 10.56
N PHE A 4 5.97 6.06 10.32
CA PHE A 4 7.13 5.30 10.82
C PHE A 4 8.22 6.05 11.62
N ARG A 5 8.74 5.38 12.67
CA ARG A 5 10.03 4.65 12.59
C ARG A 5 10.28 3.77 13.83
N GLU A 6 9.90 2.50 13.75
CA GLU A 6 10.71 1.47 14.42
C GLU A 6 11.97 1.17 13.60
N TYR A 7 13.05 0.84 14.29
CA TYR A 7 14.37 0.56 13.71
C TYR A 7 14.73 -0.91 13.98
N MET A 8 14.42 -1.80 13.04
CA MET A 8 14.53 -3.25 13.25
C MET A 8 15.95 -3.79 12.95
N ALA A 9 16.72 -4.06 14.00
CA ALA A 9 18.07 -4.65 13.91
C ALA A 9 18.34 -5.76 14.95
N ARG A 10 17.49 -6.81 14.95
CA ARG A 10 17.77 -8.21 15.36
C ARG A 10 18.73 -8.48 16.55
N ARG A 11 18.20 -9.00 17.68
CA ARG A 11 18.39 -10.43 18.09
C ARG A 11 17.75 -10.83 19.46
N ASN A 12 16.88 -11.84 19.38
CA ASN A 12 16.68 -12.98 20.31
C ASN A 12 15.98 -12.84 21.70
N ASN A 13 15.17 -13.87 21.97
CA ASN A 13 14.77 -14.47 23.26
C ASN A 13 13.69 -13.83 24.17
N ARG A 14 12.43 -14.08 23.77
CA ARG A 14 11.33 -14.71 24.55
C ARG A 14 11.06 -14.30 26.03
N TYR A 15 9.91 -13.63 26.19
CA TYR A 15 8.86 -13.82 27.21
C TYR A 15 9.10 -13.50 28.72
N SER A 16 8.46 -12.39 29.13
CA SER A 16 7.45 -12.33 30.21
C SER A 16 7.83 -12.56 31.68
N ILE A 17 7.77 -11.50 32.52
CA ILE A 17 6.68 -11.28 33.51
C ILE A 17 6.82 -9.94 34.31
N ARG A 18 5.67 -9.27 34.47
CA ARG A 18 5.21 -8.25 35.44
C ARG A 18 6.21 -7.51 36.39
N LYS A 19 6.11 -6.17 36.35
CA LYS A 19 6.06 -5.16 37.44
C LYS A 19 6.88 -5.39 38.74
N PHE A 20 7.74 -4.41 39.06
CA PHE A 20 7.81 -3.80 40.41
C PHE A 20 8.22 -2.31 40.35
N THR A 21 8.21 -1.62 41.49
CA THR A 21 8.12 -0.15 41.66
C THR A 21 9.46 0.51 42.02
N ILE A 22 9.45 1.84 42.30
CA ILE A 22 10.53 2.77 42.73
C ILE A 22 11.15 3.55 41.54
N GLY A 23 11.34 4.88 41.58
CA GLY A 23 10.89 5.89 42.55
C GLY A 23 11.78 7.16 42.58
N THR A 24 11.18 8.34 42.83
CA THR A 24 11.81 9.71 42.85
C THR A 24 12.29 10.21 41.47
N ALA A 25 12.38 11.52 41.17
CA ALA A 25 12.18 12.75 41.95
C ALA A 25 11.36 13.76 41.10
N SER A 26 10.29 14.40 41.60
CA SER A 26 10.27 15.66 42.40
C SER A 26 10.57 16.95 41.62
N VAL A 27 9.50 17.65 41.22
CA VAL A 27 9.41 19.13 41.13
C VAL A 27 8.15 19.54 41.92
N LEU A 28 8.15 20.71 42.57
CA LEU A 28 7.23 21.03 43.69
C LEU A 28 6.88 22.54 43.70
N LEU A 29 5.71 22.87 44.29
CA LEU A 29 5.09 24.21 44.50
C LEU A 29 4.39 24.80 43.26
N GLY A 30 3.17 25.35 43.35
CA GLY A 30 2.20 25.46 44.46
C GLY A 30 0.74 25.56 43.95
N SER A 31 -0.29 25.16 44.70
CA SER A 31 -1.04 25.94 45.73
C SER A 31 -2.15 26.85 45.15
N LEU A 32 -3.41 26.92 45.65
CA LEU A 32 -4.18 26.18 46.68
C LEU A 32 -5.68 26.65 46.61
N LEU A 33 -6.63 25.93 47.26
CA LEU A 33 -8.02 26.34 47.60
C LEU A 33 -9.08 26.35 46.46
N ILE A 34 -10.38 26.08 46.68
CA ILE A 34 -11.08 25.17 47.62
C ILE A 34 -12.53 24.91 47.12
N PHE A 35 -13.05 23.68 47.20
CA PHE A 35 -14.34 23.30 47.84
C PHE A 35 -14.66 21.80 47.59
N GLN A 36 -15.45 21.21 48.50
CA GLN A 36 -16.02 19.85 48.42
C GLN A 36 -17.55 19.94 48.50
N HIS A 37 -18.25 18.89 48.06
CA HIS A 37 -19.05 18.07 48.98
C HIS A 37 -19.41 16.71 48.33
N SER A 38 -19.22 15.65 49.12
CA SER A 38 -19.91 14.35 49.02
C SER A 38 -21.12 14.39 50.00
N GLU A 39 -21.90 13.35 50.32
CA GLU A 39 -21.75 11.89 50.22
C GLU A 39 -23.09 11.13 50.47
N GLU A 40 -22.97 9.80 50.59
CA GLU A 40 -23.88 8.80 51.21
C GLU A 40 -25.16 8.41 50.43
N ALA A 41 -25.83 7.26 50.68
CA ALA A 41 -25.69 6.20 51.71
C ALA A 41 -26.08 4.81 51.08
N GLN A 42 -25.95 3.60 51.67
CA GLN A 42 -25.30 3.04 52.87
C GLN A 42 -25.17 1.49 52.67
N ALA A 43 -24.72 0.71 53.68
CA ALA A 43 -24.52 -0.75 53.52
C ALA A 43 -24.84 -1.61 54.78
N ASP A 44 -25.00 -2.91 54.52
CA ASP A 44 -24.78 -4.09 55.39
C ASP A 44 -25.79 -4.44 56.52
N THR A 45 -26.08 -5.75 56.66
CA THR A 45 -25.76 -6.59 57.84
C THR A 45 -26.42 -7.98 57.80
N LEU A 46 -25.62 -9.06 57.94
CA LEU A 46 -25.69 -10.09 59.02
C LEU A 46 -25.00 -11.44 58.69
N GLN A 47 -23.98 -11.79 59.50
CA GLN A 47 -23.65 -13.09 60.14
C GLN A 47 -23.43 -14.37 59.27
N LYS A 48 -22.22 -14.97 59.29
CA LYS A 48 -21.73 -16.11 60.15
C LYS A 48 -22.40 -17.47 59.85
N GLU A 49 -21.75 -18.63 59.72
CA GLU A 49 -20.32 -19.08 59.75
C GLU A 49 -20.26 -20.53 59.14
N GLN A 50 -19.24 -21.42 59.14
CA GLN A 50 -17.97 -21.52 59.88
C GLN A 50 -16.79 -22.16 59.09
N GLN A 51 -16.57 -23.49 59.16
CA GLN A 51 -15.37 -24.28 58.80
C GLN A 51 -15.79 -25.69 58.29
N GLU A 52 -14.96 -26.63 57.77
CA GLU A 52 -13.53 -26.98 57.91
C GLU A 52 -13.06 -27.74 56.62
N VAL A 53 -12.04 -27.32 55.83
CA VAL A 53 -10.55 -27.48 55.91
C VAL A 53 -10.01 -28.92 55.71
N LYS A 54 -8.86 -29.05 55.00
CA LYS A 54 -7.92 -30.21 54.73
C LYS A 54 -7.85 -30.74 53.27
N GLU A 55 -6.70 -31.14 52.69
CA GLU A 55 -5.28 -30.77 52.91
C GLU A 55 -4.34 -31.03 51.68
N ILE A 56 -3.24 -31.81 51.78
CA ILE A 56 -2.03 -31.87 50.89
C ILE A 56 -1.22 -33.20 51.15
N PRO A 57 0.04 -33.51 50.69
CA PRO A 57 0.89 -33.07 49.54
C PRO A 57 1.49 -34.24 48.64
N PRO A 58 2.83 -34.52 48.43
CA PRO A 58 3.50 -34.32 47.11
C PRO A 58 4.57 -35.38 46.60
N LYS A 59 5.33 -35.03 45.53
CA LYS A 59 6.69 -35.53 45.09
C LYS A 59 6.76 -36.91 44.35
N VAL A 60 7.82 -37.33 43.61
CA VAL A 60 9.25 -36.88 43.43
C VAL A 60 9.91 -37.29 42.07
N ASP A 61 10.92 -36.52 41.62
CA ASP A 61 12.17 -36.78 40.81
C ASP A 61 12.39 -37.88 39.70
N LYS A 62 13.14 -37.45 38.63
CA LYS A 62 14.28 -38.14 37.90
C LYS A 62 14.03 -39.40 37.01
N GLU A 63 14.89 -39.83 36.05
CA GLU A 63 16.08 -39.31 35.27
C GLU A 63 16.34 -40.21 34.03
N ASN A 64 16.97 -39.70 32.95
CA ASN A 64 17.86 -40.41 31.96
C ASN A 64 17.32 -41.65 31.16
N THR A 65 17.84 -42.14 30.02
CA THR A 65 18.93 -41.74 29.08
C THR A 65 18.72 -42.38 27.68
N ASN A 66 19.18 -41.70 26.62
CA ASN A 66 19.88 -42.17 25.39
C ASN A 66 19.50 -43.47 24.62
N ASN A 67 19.43 -43.31 23.28
CA ASN A 67 19.89 -44.24 22.22
C ASN A 67 19.14 -45.60 22.04
N ASP A 68 19.15 -46.27 20.87
CA ASP A 68 19.76 -45.98 19.56
C ASP A 68 18.99 -46.59 18.35
N SER A 69 19.40 -46.22 17.14
CA SER A 69 19.28 -46.93 15.84
C SER A 69 18.12 -47.93 15.56
N ASN A 70 17.15 -47.51 14.72
CA ASN A 70 16.88 -48.03 13.36
C ASN A 70 16.97 -49.56 13.08
N PHE A 71 15.87 -50.25 12.68
CA PHE A 71 15.74 -51.12 11.47
C PHE A 71 14.37 -51.87 11.31
N ASN A 72 13.80 -51.85 10.09
CA ASN A 72 12.90 -52.80 9.36
C ASN A 72 11.58 -53.47 9.89
N ASN A 73 10.62 -53.55 8.95
CA ASN A 73 9.58 -54.59 8.64
C ASN A 73 8.55 -55.02 9.71
N ILE A 74 7.25 -54.71 9.58
CA ILE A 74 6.22 -55.22 8.62
C ILE A 74 5.85 -56.72 8.84
N LEU A 75 4.56 -56.96 9.15
CA LEU A 75 3.83 -58.26 9.25
C LEU A 75 4.33 -59.19 10.40
N GLU A 76 3.57 -60.18 10.93
CA GLU A 76 2.27 -60.77 10.56
C GLU A 76 1.54 -61.29 11.84
N LYS A 77 0.20 -61.15 12.00
CA LYS A 77 -0.88 -62.17 11.85
C LYS A 77 -1.48 -62.70 13.17
N GLU A 78 -2.67 -63.29 13.02
CA GLU A 78 -3.40 -64.25 13.88
C GLU A 78 -3.81 -63.83 15.32
N SER A 79 -5.02 -64.05 15.87
CA SER A 79 -6.39 -64.45 15.44
C SER A 79 -7.01 -65.57 16.31
N ASN A 80 -7.79 -65.14 17.31
CA ASN A 80 -9.05 -65.74 17.78
C ASN A 80 -9.08 -66.96 18.73
N ASN A 81 -10.26 -67.11 19.36
CA ASN A 81 -10.76 -68.13 20.30
C ASN A 81 -10.08 -68.11 21.69
N ASP A 82 -10.77 -68.27 22.83
CA ASP A 82 -12.20 -68.52 23.15
C ASP A 82 -12.45 -68.16 24.66
N THR A 83 -13.59 -68.29 25.38
CA THR A 83 -14.92 -68.92 25.15
C THR A 83 -16.01 -68.30 26.08
N VAL A 84 -17.31 -68.47 25.74
CA VAL A 84 -18.47 -68.79 26.64
C VAL A 84 -19.18 -67.74 27.56
N GLN A 85 -20.51 -67.68 27.36
CA GLN A 85 -21.68 -67.44 28.27
C GLN A 85 -22.19 -66.04 28.74
N GLN A 86 -23.42 -65.77 28.28
CA GLN A 86 -24.58 -65.06 28.90
C GLN A 86 -25.10 -65.77 30.20
N PRO A 87 -26.03 -65.23 31.05
CA PRO A 87 -27.27 -64.53 30.63
C PRO A 87 -27.98 -63.46 31.53
N ILE A 88 -28.87 -62.67 30.88
CA ILE A 88 -30.23 -62.21 31.29
C ILE A 88 -30.43 -61.29 32.54
N GLN A 89 -30.76 -60.02 32.23
CA GLN A 89 -31.96 -59.22 32.61
C GLN A 89 -32.34 -58.83 34.07
N ALA A 90 -32.55 -57.51 34.27
CA ALA A 90 -33.68 -56.87 34.97
C ALA A 90 -33.90 -55.46 34.32
N GLU A 91 -35.10 -54.95 33.95
CA GLU A 91 -36.27 -54.51 34.77
C GLU A 91 -35.95 -53.24 35.61
N ILE A 92 -36.71 -52.13 35.66
CA ILE A 92 -38.16 -51.73 35.58
C ILE A 92 -38.21 -50.27 34.99
N ASP A 93 -39.19 -49.65 34.30
CA ASP A 93 -40.57 -49.89 33.76
C ASP A 93 -40.71 -49.10 32.40
N ASN A 94 -41.80 -48.88 31.60
CA ASN A 94 -43.28 -48.63 31.69
C ASN A 94 -43.71 -47.24 32.25
N LYS A 95 -44.80 -46.54 31.83
CA LYS A 95 -45.77 -46.64 30.68
C LYS A 95 -46.42 -45.24 30.41
N THR A 96 -47.20 -44.92 29.36
CA THR A 96 -48.20 -45.65 28.53
C THR A 96 -48.23 -44.97 27.13
N GLU A 97 -48.01 -45.63 25.98
CA GLU A 97 -48.95 -46.44 25.15
C GLU A 97 -50.24 -45.71 24.68
N ASN A 98 -50.72 -45.83 23.42
CA ASN A 98 -50.17 -46.42 22.18
C ASN A 98 -50.91 -45.91 20.91
N LYS A 99 -50.49 -46.32 19.70
CA LYS A 99 -51.15 -46.01 18.40
C LYS A 99 -52.29 -46.98 18.06
N SER A 100 -53.28 -46.52 17.27
CA SER A 100 -53.56 -46.99 15.88
C SER A 100 -55.06 -47.11 15.48
N ALA A 101 -55.32 -46.90 14.18
CA ALA A 101 -56.37 -47.48 13.33
C ALA A 101 -57.88 -47.08 13.45
N SER A 102 -58.38 -46.57 12.31
CA SER A 102 -59.60 -47.03 11.60
C SER A 102 -61.01 -46.49 11.93
N LYS A 103 -61.51 -45.68 10.98
CA LYS A 103 -62.87 -45.66 10.36
C LYS A 103 -64.14 -45.21 11.11
N ASP A 104 -64.83 -44.31 10.36
CA ASP A 104 -66.27 -44.24 10.08
C ASP A 104 -67.27 -43.56 11.06
N THR A 105 -68.23 -42.88 10.40
CA THR A 105 -69.59 -42.41 10.82
C THR A 105 -69.80 -41.16 11.71
N LYS A 106 -70.32 -40.11 11.03
CA LYS A 106 -71.54 -39.32 11.34
C LYS A 106 -71.53 -38.35 12.54
N SER A 107 -71.57 -37.02 12.33
CA SER A 107 -72.74 -36.14 12.04
C SER A 107 -73.72 -36.04 13.22
N VAL A 108 -74.00 -34.87 13.79
CA VAL A 108 -74.79 -33.72 13.26
C VAL A 108 -74.18 -32.40 13.80
N GLU A 109 -74.06 -31.24 13.12
CA GLU A 109 -74.80 -30.54 12.04
C GLU A 109 -75.77 -29.44 12.57
N GLU A 110 -75.30 -28.18 12.55
CA GLU A 110 -76.10 -26.93 12.61
C GLU A 110 -75.18 -25.71 12.31
N GLY A 111 -75.38 -24.85 11.30
CA GLY A 111 -76.12 -25.08 10.05
C GLY A 111 -76.85 -23.86 9.43
N THR A 112 -76.12 -22.87 8.86
CA THR A 112 -76.54 -21.93 7.76
C THR A 112 -75.37 -20.94 7.54
N GLU A 113 -74.79 -20.68 6.35
CA GLU A 113 -75.29 -20.40 4.97
C GLU A 113 -75.88 -18.98 4.82
N ILE A 114 -75.62 -18.23 3.74
CA ILE A 114 -76.05 -18.48 2.34
C ILE A 114 -74.89 -18.40 1.30
N THR A 115 -75.09 -19.05 0.15
CA THR A 115 -74.12 -19.37 -0.91
C THR A 115 -74.55 -18.81 -2.30
N SER A 116 -73.60 -18.49 -3.20
CA SER A 116 -73.70 -18.58 -4.69
C SER A 116 -72.30 -18.32 -5.30
N GLN A 117 -71.73 -18.99 -6.31
CA GLN A 117 -72.14 -19.74 -7.51
C GLN A 117 -72.04 -18.97 -8.85
N GLN A 118 -71.15 -19.51 -9.72
CA GLN A 118 -71.28 -19.69 -11.19
C GLN A 118 -71.13 -18.54 -12.22
N PHE A 119 -70.34 -18.88 -13.26
CA PHE A 119 -70.39 -18.53 -14.69
C PHE A 119 -70.25 -17.08 -15.21
N GLU A 120 -69.53 -16.98 -16.34
CA GLU A 120 -69.67 -15.99 -17.44
C GLU A 120 -69.42 -14.49 -17.11
N SER A 121 -69.26 -13.58 -18.06
CA SER A 121 -68.57 -13.61 -19.38
C SER A 121 -68.34 -12.16 -19.85
N ASN A 122 -67.29 -11.89 -20.65
CA ASN A 122 -67.05 -10.61 -21.36
C ASN A 122 -66.84 -9.38 -20.41
N ALA A 123 -66.36 -8.20 -20.79
CA ALA A 123 -65.36 -7.75 -21.78
C ALA A 123 -64.70 -6.47 -21.15
N ASP A 124 -63.78 -5.68 -21.74
CA ASP A 124 -63.29 -5.55 -23.11
C ASP A 124 -61.93 -4.80 -23.13
N THR A 125 -61.30 -4.70 -24.31
CA THR A 125 -60.19 -3.80 -24.70
C THR A 125 -58.80 -3.99 -24.08
N ILE A 126 -57.67 -3.76 -24.78
CA ILE A 126 -57.40 -3.66 -26.23
C ILE A 126 -55.98 -4.22 -26.47
N ILE A 127 -55.81 -5.04 -27.51
CA ILE A 127 -54.54 -5.19 -28.25
C ILE A 127 -54.91 -5.27 -29.73
N GLU A 128 -54.37 -4.38 -30.57
CA GLU A 128 -54.48 -4.48 -32.02
C GLU A 128 -53.10 -4.39 -32.67
N ASN A 129 -52.67 -5.49 -33.30
CA ASN A 129 -51.86 -5.48 -34.51
C ASN A 129 -52.13 -6.79 -35.27
N LYS A 130 -52.09 -6.72 -36.60
CA LYS A 130 -52.92 -7.56 -37.48
C LYS A 130 -52.18 -8.74 -38.14
N GLU A 131 -52.98 -9.79 -38.38
CA GLU A 131 -53.03 -10.73 -39.55
C GLU A 131 -51.70 -11.33 -40.06
N GLN A 132 -51.47 -12.66 -40.09
CA GLN A 132 -52.17 -13.75 -40.81
C GLN A 132 -52.22 -13.61 -42.34
N PRO A 133 -52.35 -14.71 -43.13
CA PRO A 133 -52.31 -16.15 -42.82
C PRO A 133 -51.13 -16.86 -43.57
N ASP A 134 -51.00 -18.18 -43.83
CA ASP A 134 -51.79 -19.43 -43.70
C ASP A 134 -50.81 -20.57 -43.27
N HIS A 135 -51.18 -21.57 -42.46
CA HIS A 135 -51.80 -22.86 -42.85
C HIS A 135 -51.18 -23.61 -44.05
N SER A 136 -51.11 -24.95 -44.07
CA SER A 136 -50.98 -26.00 -43.04
C SER A 136 -50.97 -27.36 -43.76
N ASP A 137 -50.20 -28.36 -43.33
CA ASP A 137 -50.60 -29.75 -43.61
C ASP A 137 -50.08 -30.80 -42.62
N VAL A 138 -50.70 -31.98 -42.64
CA VAL A 138 -50.81 -32.95 -41.54
C VAL A 138 -50.09 -34.28 -41.87
N LYS A 139 -49.33 -34.88 -40.93
CA LYS A 139 -49.51 -36.23 -40.28
C LYS A 139 -48.22 -36.94 -39.77
N GLU A 140 -48.39 -37.59 -38.61
CA GLU A 140 -47.88 -38.90 -38.14
C GLU A 140 -46.39 -39.37 -38.24
N GLN A 141 -45.84 -39.66 -37.05
CA GLN A 141 -45.27 -40.95 -36.59
C GLN A 141 -43.74 -41.21 -36.39
N ASP A 142 -43.53 -42.05 -35.37
CA ASP A 142 -42.44 -43.00 -35.06
C ASP A 142 -41.00 -42.56 -34.68
N ILE A 143 -40.87 -42.24 -33.38
CA ILE A 143 -40.05 -42.97 -32.38
C ILE A 143 -38.83 -43.77 -32.90
N GLN A 144 -37.62 -43.31 -32.55
CA GLN A 144 -36.52 -44.12 -31.97
C GLN A 144 -35.31 -43.24 -31.58
N ASN A 145 -34.32 -43.76 -30.84
CA ASN A 145 -34.29 -43.91 -29.38
C ASN A 145 -32.79 -44.03 -28.94
N ASP A 146 -32.47 -43.55 -27.73
CA ASP A 146 -31.20 -43.74 -27.00
C ASP A 146 -29.85 -43.16 -27.53
N LYS A 147 -29.13 -42.50 -26.60
CA LYS A 147 -27.70 -42.59 -26.19
C LYS A 147 -26.61 -42.91 -27.25
N GLN A 148 -25.37 -42.40 -27.15
CA GLN A 148 -24.56 -42.23 -25.94
C GLN A 148 -23.41 -41.19 -26.09
N GLU A 149 -22.57 -41.04 -25.06
CA GLU A 149 -21.49 -40.05 -24.91
C GLU A 149 -20.24 -40.23 -25.82
N LYS A 150 -19.44 -39.14 -25.83
CA LYS A 150 -17.95 -39.04 -25.91
C LYS A 150 -17.26 -38.92 -27.28
N THR A 151 -16.50 -37.83 -27.35
CA THR A 151 -15.39 -37.44 -28.25
C THR A 151 -14.16 -38.38 -28.14
N PRO A 152 -13.14 -38.34 -29.04
CA PRO A 152 -12.78 -37.22 -29.94
C PRO A 152 -12.33 -37.57 -31.40
N GLU A 153 -11.91 -36.51 -32.10
CA GLU A 153 -10.90 -36.44 -33.19
C GLU A 153 -11.22 -36.73 -34.69
N THR A 154 -10.87 -35.72 -35.51
CA THR A 154 -10.27 -35.75 -36.88
C THR A 154 -11.11 -35.86 -38.18
N ILE A 155 -10.71 -34.99 -39.14
CA ILE A 155 -10.75 -35.12 -40.63
C ILE A 155 -12.16 -35.10 -41.27
N LYS A 156 -12.63 -33.98 -41.88
CA LYS A 156 -12.29 -33.31 -43.17
C LYS A 156 -13.17 -33.80 -44.36
N ASN A 157 -13.07 -33.06 -45.48
CA ASN A 157 -13.46 -33.36 -46.88
C ASN A 157 -14.78 -32.70 -47.38
N ASP A 158 -14.88 -32.19 -48.62
CA ASP A 158 -13.83 -31.82 -49.60
C ASP A 158 -14.32 -30.83 -50.69
N GLU A 159 -13.40 -30.46 -51.58
CA GLU A 159 -13.47 -29.48 -52.68
C GLU A 159 -14.37 -29.83 -53.88
N GLU A 160 -14.79 -28.78 -54.60
CA GLU A 160 -14.67 -28.69 -56.07
C GLU A 160 -14.50 -27.18 -56.43
N ILE A 161 -13.81 -26.70 -57.48
CA ILE A 161 -13.61 -27.20 -58.85
C ILE A 161 -12.18 -26.84 -59.38
N LYS A 162 -11.53 -27.82 -60.04
CA LYS A 162 -10.57 -27.81 -61.19
C LYS A 162 -9.80 -26.48 -61.51
N ALA A 163 -8.45 -26.37 -61.55
CA ALA A 163 -7.31 -27.20 -61.97
C ALA A 163 -6.87 -27.07 -63.47
N LEU A 164 -5.57 -26.74 -63.66
CA LEU A 164 -4.58 -27.10 -64.72
C LEU A 164 -3.44 -26.03 -64.71
N ASP A 165 -2.18 -26.30 -64.31
CA ASP A 165 -1.11 -27.14 -64.93
C ASP A 165 -0.39 -26.38 -66.10
N THR A 166 0.94 -26.14 -66.14
CA THR A 166 2.09 -27.09 -66.01
C THR A 166 3.39 -26.47 -65.41
N GLU A 167 4.44 -27.30 -65.26
CA GLU A 167 5.67 -27.07 -64.47
C GLU A 167 6.87 -26.34 -65.12
N LYS A 168 7.86 -26.04 -64.24
CA LYS A 168 9.34 -25.92 -64.35
C LYS A 168 10.05 -26.52 -65.60
N PRO A 169 11.31 -26.14 -65.97
CA PRO A 169 12.46 -26.03 -65.04
C PRO A 169 13.47 -24.87 -65.28
N ASP A 170 14.65 -24.97 -64.64
CA ASP A 170 15.75 -23.98 -64.50
C ASP A 170 16.41 -23.49 -65.82
N ILE A 171 16.98 -22.26 -65.81
CA ILE A 171 18.28 -21.88 -66.46
C ILE A 171 18.75 -20.42 -66.16
N ASP A 172 20.02 -20.16 -66.50
CA ASP A 172 20.95 -19.04 -66.27
C ASP A 172 20.53 -17.54 -66.27
N LYS A 173 21.37 -16.82 -65.50
CA LYS A 173 22.08 -15.55 -65.76
C LYS A 173 21.96 -14.80 -67.11
N LYS A 174 22.28 -13.49 -66.99
CA LYS A 174 22.92 -12.54 -67.94
C LYS A 174 22.05 -11.71 -68.91
N GLN A 175 21.81 -10.47 -68.47
CA GLN A 175 22.12 -9.19 -69.15
C GLN A 175 22.62 -9.19 -70.61
N SER A 176 22.18 -8.19 -71.38
CA SER A 176 23.09 -7.14 -71.92
C SER A 176 22.35 -5.88 -72.39
N SER A 177 22.97 -4.70 -72.19
CA SER A 177 22.92 -3.46 -73.03
C SER A 177 21.57 -2.79 -73.38
N THR A 178 21.40 -1.46 -73.46
CA THR A 178 22.16 -0.20 -73.20
C THR A 178 21.15 0.95 -73.46
N ALA A 179 21.23 2.21 -73.00
CA ALA A 179 21.99 2.95 -71.96
C ALA A 179 21.29 4.35 -71.87
N GLU A 180 21.80 5.50 -71.36
CA GLU A 180 23.09 5.95 -70.80
C GLU A 180 22.85 7.22 -69.93
N ASN A 181 23.91 7.80 -69.35
CA ASN A 181 23.95 8.96 -68.42
C ASN A 181 23.31 8.69 -67.03
N THR A 182 24.03 8.66 -65.89
CA THR A 182 24.94 9.65 -65.22
C THR A 182 24.19 10.85 -64.61
N ASP A 183 24.48 11.30 -63.38
CA ASP A 183 25.56 10.94 -62.44
C ASP A 183 25.20 11.20 -60.94
N THR A 184 26.00 10.64 -60.03
CA THR A 184 26.30 11.06 -58.63
C THR A 184 25.12 11.09 -57.61
N LYS A 185 25.04 10.32 -56.51
CA LYS A 185 25.88 10.25 -55.27
C LYS A 185 25.87 11.59 -54.46
N ILE A 186 25.97 11.68 -53.12
CA ILE A 186 26.26 10.70 -52.04
C ILE A 186 25.88 11.22 -50.61
N ASN A 187 25.67 10.31 -49.65
CA ASN A 187 25.91 10.37 -48.18
C ASN A 187 25.27 11.37 -47.17
N SER A 188 25.00 10.79 -45.98
CA SER A 188 25.37 11.22 -44.61
C SER A 188 24.57 12.27 -43.80
N ASN A 189 24.15 11.79 -42.62
CA ASN A 189 24.34 12.32 -41.24
C ASN A 189 24.27 13.82 -40.90
N SER A 190 23.86 14.00 -39.64
CA SER A 190 24.03 15.17 -38.74
C SER A 190 22.92 16.21 -38.70
N LYS A 191 22.65 16.70 -37.48
CA LYS A 191 21.89 17.93 -37.23
C LYS A 191 22.79 19.12 -37.59
N LEU A 192 22.22 20.21 -38.12
CA LEU A 192 22.29 21.56 -37.51
C LEU A 192 21.58 22.64 -38.36
N ASN A 193 20.57 23.26 -37.74
CA ASN A 193 20.33 24.71 -37.61
C ASN A 193 19.95 25.64 -38.80
N GLU A 194 19.07 26.60 -38.45
CA GLU A 194 18.87 27.98 -38.98
C GLU A 194 18.53 28.29 -40.47
N LYS A 195 17.38 28.97 -40.67
CA LYS A 195 17.29 30.41 -41.05
C LYS A 195 15.82 30.91 -40.96
N GLU A 196 15.50 31.99 -40.21
CA GLU A 196 15.50 33.44 -40.57
C GLU A 196 14.35 33.88 -41.52
N GLN A 197 13.68 35.04 -41.37
CA GLN A 197 13.75 36.18 -40.42
C GLN A 197 12.39 36.98 -40.48
N SER A 198 12.01 37.92 -39.60
CA SER A 198 12.54 38.38 -38.30
C SER A 198 11.45 38.45 -37.20
N VAL A 199 10.65 39.51 -36.89
CA VAL A 199 10.52 40.92 -37.36
C VAL A 199 10.02 41.81 -36.19
N THR A 200 10.69 42.94 -35.89
CA THR A 200 10.31 44.04 -34.93
C THR A 200 10.01 43.69 -33.44
N GLN A 201 10.14 44.57 -32.44
CA GLN A 201 11.12 45.64 -32.12
C GLN A 201 10.93 46.07 -30.63
N ASN A 202 11.88 46.82 -30.04
CA ASN A 202 11.86 47.47 -28.70
C ASN A 202 11.94 46.50 -27.48
N LEU A 203 12.94 46.47 -26.58
CA LEU A 203 14.06 47.35 -26.14
C LEU A 203 13.74 48.31 -24.97
N ILE A 204 14.73 48.49 -24.06
CA ILE A 204 14.83 49.44 -22.91
C ILE A 204 14.14 48.97 -21.60
N SER A 205 14.67 49.15 -20.37
CA SER A 205 16.03 49.04 -19.77
C SER A 205 16.00 49.50 -18.28
N MET A 206 17.16 49.45 -17.58
CA MET A 206 17.49 50.08 -16.27
C MET A 206 16.99 49.36 -15.00
N GLU A 207 17.68 49.40 -13.84
CA GLU A 207 19.12 49.50 -13.50
C GLU A 207 19.28 48.91 -12.06
N ASN A 208 20.15 47.95 -11.72
CA ASN A 208 21.63 47.89 -11.67
C ASN A 208 22.26 48.54 -10.40
N ARG A 209 23.35 47.91 -9.87
CA ARG A 209 24.29 48.33 -8.78
C ARG A 209 24.01 47.94 -7.30
N VAL A 210 25.01 47.57 -6.48
CA VAL A 210 26.39 47.02 -6.75
C VAL A 210 27.01 46.37 -5.49
N THR A 211 28.20 45.77 -5.64
CA THR A 211 29.14 45.15 -4.66
C THR A 211 29.05 43.65 -4.43
N GLU A 212 30.14 42.85 -4.40
CA GLU A 212 31.40 42.76 -5.18
C GLU A 212 32.12 41.45 -4.69
N THR A 213 33.09 40.75 -5.31
CA THR A 213 33.97 40.85 -6.51
C THR A 213 34.26 39.37 -6.94
N LYS A 214 34.55 38.92 -8.18
CA LYS A 214 35.66 39.19 -9.14
C LYS A 214 37.07 38.93 -8.54
N VAL A 215 38.04 38.24 -9.17
CA VAL A 215 38.53 38.18 -10.58
C VAL A 215 39.11 36.76 -10.84
N GLU A 216 38.55 35.94 -11.75
CA GLU A 216 38.89 35.69 -13.19
C GLU A 216 40.09 34.76 -13.51
N VAL A 217 39.86 33.89 -14.51
CA VAL A 217 40.84 33.10 -15.31
C VAL A 217 41.25 33.94 -16.55
N PRO A 218 42.39 33.73 -17.27
CA PRO A 218 42.41 32.68 -18.32
C PRO A 218 43.79 32.14 -18.83
N ASN A 219 43.71 31.08 -19.65
CA ASN A 219 44.54 30.65 -20.81
C ASN A 219 46.02 31.05 -21.06
N ASN A 220 46.80 30.00 -21.36
CA ASN A 220 47.73 29.80 -22.51
C ASN A 220 49.10 30.51 -22.66
N ASN A 221 50.01 29.68 -23.21
CA ASN A 221 51.14 29.96 -24.11
C ASN A 221 52.51 30.44 -23.58
N ILE A 222 53.44 29.47 -23.53
CA ILE A 222 54.68 29.38 -24.34
C ILE A 222 55.86 30.35 -24.06
N GLU A 223 57.00 29.70 -23.79
CA GLU A 223 58.41 30.11 -24.00
C GLU A 223 59.25 30.87 -22.93
N LYS A 224 60.56 30.55 -23.01
CA LYS A 224 61.77 31.20 -22.46
C LYS A 224 62.09 31.10 -20.96
N ASN A 225 62.91 30.07 -20.68
CA ASN A 225 64.31 30.17 -20.22
C ASN A 225 64.70 31.05 -19.01
N GLU A 226 65.45 30.39 -18.10
CA GLU A 226 66.69 30.88 -17.47
C GLU A 226 66.60 32.05 -16.44
N SER A 227 67.35 32.05 -15.33
CA SER A 227 68.36 31.09 -14.82
C SER A 227 68.76 31.38 -13.37
N GLU A 228 69.08 30.34 -12.59
CA GLU A 228 69.97 30.38 -11.39
C GLU A 228 69.51 31.25 -10.19
N LYS A 229 70.03 31.19 -8.95
CA LYS A 229 70.96 30.33 -8.15
C LYS A 229 70.57 30.57 -6.66
N GLY A 230 70.93 29.79 -5.65
CA GLY A 230 71.75 28.58 -5.49
C GLY A 230 71.62 28.07 -4.03
N LEU A 231 71.74 26.77 -3.75
CA LEU A 231 72.95 25.98 -3.48
C LEU A 231 73.39 25.88 -2.00
N SER A 232 73.32 24.66 -1.46
CA SER A 232 74.36 24.06 -0.60
C SER A 232 74.32 22.53 -0.82
N THR A 233 75.21 21.85 -1.54
CA THR A 233 76.70 21.72 -1.44
C THR A 233 77.16 20.95 -0.19
N ASN A 234 78.16 20.06 -0.20
CA ASN A 234 79.07 19.50 -1.24
C ASN A 234 79.68 18.17 -0.67
N GLU A 235 80.44 17.27 -1.31
CA GLU A 235 81.10 17.10 -2.64
C GLU A 235 81.43 15.57 -2.79
N LYS A 236 82.13 14.94 -3.76
CA LYS A 236 82.89 15.23 -5.01
C LYS A 236 82.88 13.91 -5.86
N ASP A 237 83.29 13.76 -7.12
CA ASP A 237 83.85 14.60 -8.21
C ASP A 237 83.22 14.10 -9.55
N VAL A 238 83.74 14.47 -10.72
CA VAL A 238 83.13 14.16 -12.04
C VAL A 238 84.17 14.02 -13.17
N LYS A 239 83.89 13.23 -14.22
CA LYS A 239 84.38 13.31 -15.62
C LYS A 239 83.83 12.13 -16.47
N ASN A 240 83.07 12.34 -17.55
CA ASN A 240 83.37 12.89 -18.91
C ASN A 240 83.90 11.79 -19.88
N GLU A 241 83.54 11.73 -21.18
CA GLU A 241 82.64 12.55 -22.01
C GLU A 241 82.20 11.83 -23.34
N LYS A 242 81.06 12.27 -23.93
CA LYS A 242 80.66 12.31 -25.37
C LYS A 242 80.89 11.12 -26.36
N GLN A 243 79.77 10.61 -26.92
CA GLN A 243 79.32 10.52 -28.35
C GLN A 243 80.32 10.44 -29.56
N PRO A 244 79.92 10.05 -30.81
CA PRO A 244 78.60 9.59 -31.35
C PRO A 244 78.65 8.32 -32.27
N GLU A 245 77.59 8.01 -33.02
CA GLU A 245 77.48 6.92 -34.02
C GLU A 245 78.02 7.25 -35.44
N LYS A 246 78.44 6.23 -36.24
CA LYS A 246 78.13 6.12 -37.71
C LYS A 246 78.59 4.83 -38.44
N GLN A 247 77.67 4.31 -39.27
CA GLN A 247 77.74 3.53 -40.55
C GLN A 247 79.03 2.81 -41.06
N TYR A 248 78.94 1.47 -41.10
CA TYR A 248 78.99 0.55 -42.28
C TYR A 248 80.19 0.47 -43.31
N ILE A 249 80.87 -0.70 -43.34
CA ILE A 249 81.66 -1.40 -44.43
C ILE A 249 82.87 -0.72 -45.14
N PRO A 250 83.79 -1.43 -45.89
CA PRO A 250 84.09 -2.89 -45.98
C PRO A 250 85.60 -3.34 -45.98
N LYS A 251 85.84 -4.61 -45.59
CA LYS A 251 86.85 -5.59 -46.13
C LYS A 251 88.41 -5.44 -45.96
N THR A 252 89.05 -6.63 -45.98
CA THR A 252 90.43 -7.02 -46.44
C THR A 252 91.69 -7.00 -45.54
N ARG A 253 92.01 -8.20 -45.02
CA ARG A 253 93.33 -8.88 -44.82
C ARG A 253 94.63 -8.18 -45.30
N VAL A 254 95.61 -8.01 -44.39
CA VAL A 254 97.07 -8.30 -44.58
C VAL A 254 97.67 -8.86 -43.26
N ALA A 255 99.00 -9.03 -43.10
CA ALA A 255 99.62 -9.85 -42.02
C ALA A 255 101.04 -9.41 -41.56
N ARG A 256 101.46 -9.95 -40.38
CA ARG A 256 102.83 -10.10 -39.81
C ARG A 256 103.78 -8.86 -39.66
N SER A 257 104.04 -8.46 -38.41
CA SER A 257 105.37 -8.11 -37.81
C SER A 257 105.17 -7.98 -36.27
N ILE A 258 106.00 -8.42 -35.30
CA ILE A 258 107.46 -8.58 -35.07
C ILE A 258 108.01 -7.46 -34.12
N ASP A 259 108.82 -7.87 -33.10
CA ASP A 259 109.77 -7.06 -32.28
C ASP A 259 109.27 -6.08 -31.17
N ARG A 260 110.01 -5.76 -30.08
CA ARG A 260 111.20 -6.38 -29.38
C ARG A 260 111.44 -5.85 -27.93
N ASN A 261 111.68 -6.76 -26.97
CA ASN A 261 112.76 -6.77 -25.93
C ASN A 261 112.84 -5.75 -24.74
N ARG A 262 113.76 -6.04 -23.77
CA ARG A 262 114.32 -5.26 -22.62
C ARG A 262 113.59 -5.34 -21.25
N TYR A 263 114.23 -5.36 -20.04
CA TYR A 263 115.59 -5.75 -19.58
C TYR A 263 115.73 -5.77 -18.02
N TYR A 264 116.65 -6.60 -17.46
CA TYR A 264 117.28 -6.59 -16.09
C TYR A 264 116.39 -6.80 -14.83
N ASN A 265 116.87 -7.33 -13.67
CA ASN A 265 118.21 -7.77 -13.21
C ASN A 265 118.19 -9.26 -12.72
N GLY A 266 118.74 -9.82 -11.61
CA GLY A 266 119.58 -9.43 -10.45
C GLY A 266 119.35 -10.37 -9.21
N ILE A 267 120.17 -10.55 -8.13
CA ILE A 267 121.58 -10.26 -7.75
C ILE A 267 122.02 -11.26 -6.62
N SER A 268 123.08 -12.07 -6.83
CA SER A 268 123.97 -12.78 -5.83
C SER A 268 123.36 -13.79 -4.82
N ASN A 269 124.07 -14.79 -4.26
CA ASN A 269 125.49 -15.21 -4.25
C ASN A 269 125.56 -16.72 -3.82
N ASN A 270 126.65 -17.51 -3.71
CA ASN A 270 128.12 -17.39 -3.93
C ASN A 270 128.71 -18.81 -4.21
N HIS A 271 130.04 -18.97 -4.26
CA HIS A 271 130.83 -20.22 -4.28
C HIS A 271 132.11 -20.06 -3.42
N HIS A 272 132.95 -21.11 -3.28
CA HIS A 272 134.45 -21.14 -3.32
C HIS A 272 135.05 -22.33 -2.51
N TYR A 273 136.18 -22.97 -2.84
CA TYR A 273 136.95 -23.09 -4.11
C TYR A 273 137.96 -24.29 -4.04
N PHE A 274 138.81 -24.37 -5.07
CA PHE A 274 140.03 -25.17 -5.32
C PHE A 274 140.85 -25.68 -4.10
N GLY A 275 141.66 -26.75 -4.23
CA GLY A 275 142.00 -27.48 -5.45
C GLY A 275 143.15 -28.52 -5.29
N PRO A 276 144.13 -28.57 -6.20
CA PRO A 276 143.90 -29.35 -7.43
C PRO A 276 144.98 -30.40 -7.78
N ARG A 277 144.64 -31.22 -8.78
CA ARG A 277 145.46 -32.22 -9.49
C ARG A 277 145.82 -33.51 -8.73
N LEU A 278 144.98 -34.50 -9.02
CA LEU A 278 145.25 -35.93 -8.91
C LEU A 278 146.66 -36.28 -9.38
N SER A 279 147.49 -36.80 -8.49
CA SER A 279 148.79 -37.36 -8.83
C SER A 279 148.70 -38.88 -8.79
N TYR A 280 148.22 -39.48 -9.89
CA TYR A 280 148.13 -40.94 -10.07
C TYR A 280 149.49 -41.65 -9.95
N ASN A 281 150.61 -40.91 -9.98
CA ASN A 281 151.99 -41.37 -9.75
C ASN A 281 152.64 -40.76 -8.48
N SER A 282 151.86 -40.37 -7.46
CA SER A 282 152.40 -39.69 -6.25
C SER A 282 153.27 -40.58 -5.37
N LEU A 283 152.94 -41.87 -5.29
CA LEU A 283 153.43 -42.77 -4.25
C LEU A 283 154.91 -43.08 -4.40
N ARG A 284 155.65 -42.99 -3.29
CA ARG A 284 157.08 -43.26 -3.18
C ARG A 284 157.38 -44.35 -2.17
N ALA A 285 158.58 -44.90 -2.23
CA ALA A 285 159.08 -45.82 -1.21
C ALA A 285 159.07 -45.12 0.16
N GLY A 286 158.42 -45.74 1.16
CA GLY A 286 158.26 -45.16 2.50
C GLY A 286 156.97 -44.38 2.73
N ASP A 287 156.10 -44.20 1.73
CA ASP A 287 154.73 -43.74 1.96
C ASP A 287 153.87 -44.83 2.64
N TYR A 288 152.76 -44.43 3.25
CA TYR A 288 151.84 -45.36 3.91
C TYR A 288 150.81 -45.96 2.94
N ILE A 289 150.40 -47.21 3.17
CA ILE A 289 149.38 -47.90 2.34
C ILE A 289 148.06 -47.09 2.31
N ALA A 290 147.72 -46.40 3.40
CA ALA A 290 146.53 -45.55 3.45
C ALA A 290 146.53 -44.43 2.38
N THR A 291 147.69 -43.89 2.00
CA THR A 291 147.81 -42.86 0.95
C THR A 291 147.32 -43.39 -0.40
N ALA A 292 147.69 -44.63 -0.74
CA ALA A 292 147.26 -45.29 -1.99
C ALA A 292 145.75 -45.51 -2.07
N LEU A 293 145.14 -45.89 -0.95
CA LEU A 293 143.70 -46.18 -0.87
C LEU A 293 142.88 -44.89 -0.96
N ASN A 294 143.37 -43.79 -0.39
CA ASN A 294 142.72 -42.47 -0.46
C ASN A 294 142.63 -41.92 -1.89
N GLU A 295 143.57 -42.23 -2.80
CA GLU A 295 143.47 -41.80 -4.20
C GLU A 295 142.30 -42.48 -4.94
N VAL A 296 141.93 -43.72 -4.59
CA VAL A 296 140.72 -44.34 -5.15
C VAL A 296 139.45 -43.67 -4.62
N GLU A 297 139.41 -43.32 -3.33
CA GLU A 297 138.26 -42.58 -2.77
C GLU A 297 138.11 -41.17 -3.34
N ARG A 298 139.21 -40.48 -3.65
CA ARG A 298 139.20 -39.18 -4.34
C ARG A 298 138.48 -39.23 -5.69
N ASN A 299 138.49 -40.39 -6.36
CA ASN A 299 137.82 -40.61 -7.64
C ASN A 299 136.46 -41.32 -7.48
N ARG A 300 135.95 -41.54 -6.25
CA ARG A 300 134.73 -42.33 -6.00
C ARG A 300 133.49 -41.83 -6.74
N GLY A 301 133.38 -40.52 -7.00
CA GLY A 301 132.24 -39.94 -7.73
C GLY A 301 132.22 -40.25 -9.23
N GLU A 302 133.33 -40.70 -9.81
CA GLU A 302 133.43 -41.07 -11.23
C GLU A 302 133.34 -42.60 -11.45
N LEU A 303 133.21 -43.36 -10.36
CA LEU A 303 133.23 -44.82 -10.34
C LEU A 303 131.92 -45.38 -9.77
N THR A 304 131.38 -46.41 -10.40
CA THR A 304 130.38 -47.27 -9.77
C THR A 304 130.98 -47.91 -8.51
N GLU A 305 130.13 -48.29 -7.56
CA GLU A 305 130.56 -48.80 -6.27
C GLU A 305 131.34 -50.13 -6.38
N GLU A 306 131.15 -50.90 -7.47
CA GLU A 306 131.91 -52.11 -7.75
C GLU A 306 133.23 -51.85 -8.50
N GLU A 307 133.30 -50.85 -9.39
CA GLU A 307 134.58 -50.36 -9.94
C GLU A 307 135.49 -49.82 -8.83
N ARG A 308 134.95 -49.06 -7.86
CA ARG A 308 135.70 -48.60 -6.67
C ARG A 308 136.32 -49.78 -5.90
N LYS A 309 135.50 -50.78 -5.56
CA LYS A 309 135.96 -51.98 -4.83
C LYS A 309 137.02 -52.75 -5.62
N LEU A 310 136.89 -52.84 -6.94
CA LEU A 310 137.88 -53.46 -7.83
C LEU A 310 139.26 -52.80 -7.70
N PHE A 311 139.35 -51.47 -7.79
CA PHE A 311 140.64 -50.78 -7.67
C PHE A 311 141.22 -50.92 -6.26
N LEU A 312 140.42 -50.72 -5.20
CA LEU A 312 140.84 -50.96 -3.81
C LEU A 312 141.38 -52.38 -3.60
N ARG A 313 140.70 -53.41 -4.11
CA ARG A 313 141.10 -54.82 -3.97
C ARG A 313 142.49 -55.05 -4.57
N ASN A 314 142.75 -54.48 -5.74
CA ASN A 314 144.03 -54.67 -6.43
C ASN A 314 145.17 -53.83 -5.82
N ILE A 315 144.89 -52.67 -5.22
CA ILE A 315 145.90 -51.96 -4.41
C ILE A 315 146.30 -52.79 -3.20
N ILE A 316 145.35 -53.35 -2.44
CA ILE A 316 145.64 -54.20 -1.27
C ILE A 316 146.52 -55.40 -1.67
N ARG A 317 146.22 -56.05 -2.81
CA ARG A 317 146.99 -57.18 -3.36
C ARG A 317 148.48 -56.87 -3.59
N GLN A 318 148.86 -55.60 -3.81
CA GLN A 318 150.26 -55.19 -4.02
C GLN A 318 151.02 -54.91 -2.71
N THR A 319 150.37 -54.95 -1.54
CA THR A 319 150.93 -54.49 -0.26
C THR A 319 151.13 -55.62 0.76
N SER A 320 151.72 -55.32 1.92
CA SER A 320 151.81 -56.26 3.05
C SER A 320 150.44 -56.66 3.65
N LEU A 321 149.34 -56.06 3.19
CA LEU A 321 147.97 -56.48 3.52
C LEU A 321 147.41 -57.57 2.60
N LYS A 322 148.11 -57.96 1.51
CA LYS A 322 147.64 -58.92 0.48
C LYS A 322 146.92 -60.16 1.04
N ASN A 323 147.45 -60.79 2.08
CA ASN A 323 146.94 -62.04 2.63
C ASN A 323 145.92 -61.85 3.79
N ASN A 324 145.69 -60.61 4.25
CA ASN A 324 144.74 -60.33 5.33
C ASN A 324 143.34 -60.09 4.76
N LYS A 325 142.52 -61.14 4.62
CA LYS A 325 141.16 -61.03 4.08
C LYS A 325 140.30 -59.98 4.80
N ALA A 326 140.37 -59.90 6.12
CA ALA A 326 139.57 -58.94 6.91
C ALA A 326 139.96 -57.47 6.65
N ALA A 327 141.17 -57.20 6.15
CA ALA A 327 141.55 -55.85 5.72
C ALA A 327 140.78 -55.41 4.46
N TYR A 328 140.50 -56.32 3.51
CA TYR A 328 139.72 -55.99 2.31
C TYR A 328 138.30 -55.54 2.68
N ASP A 329 137.61 -56.34 3.48
CA ASP A 329 136.22 -56.07 3.86
C ASP A 329 136.11 -54.76 4.68
N ARG A 330 137.08 -54.46 5.57
CA ARG A 330 137.18 -53.15 6.27
C ARG A 330 137.48 -51.99 5.32
N ILE A 331 138.40 -52.14 4.38
CA ILE A 331 138.79 -51.08 3.42
C ILE A 331 137.65 -50.78 2.43
N PHE A 332 136.89 -51.78 1.99
CA PHE A 332 135.67 -51.53 1.20
C PHE A 332 134.63 -50.76 2.03
N ASN A 333 134.49 -51.08 3.32
CA ASN A 333 133.65 -50.33 4.26
C ASN A 333 134.29 -48.99 4.74
N ARG A 334 135.35 -48.53 4.05
CA ARG A 334 136.07 -47.25 4.25
C ARG A 334 136.81 -47.09 5.59
N ASP A 335 137.09 -48.20 6.26
CA ASP A 335 137.98 -48.21 7.42
C ASP A 335 139.43 -48.52 7.00
N TYR A 336 140.16 -47.45 6.69
CA TYR A 336 141.58 -47.49 6.32
C TYR A 336 142.53 -47.55 7.54
N SER A 337 142.04 -47.69 8.78
CA SER A 337 142.90 -47.71 9.98
C SER A 337 143.96 -48.81 9.92
N VAL A 338 143.60 -49.98 9.38
CA VAL A 338 144.47 -51.15 9.13
C VAL A 338 145.70 -50.85 8.27
N ALA A 339 145.69 -49.74 7.53
CA ALA A 339 146.72 -49.33 6.57
C ALA A 339 147.57 -48.14 7.05
N ARG A 340 147.19 -47.43 8.13
CA ARG A 340 147.79 -46.12 8.50
C ARG A 340 149.25 -46.19 8.91
N ASN A 341 149.68 -47.23 9.62
CA ASN A 341 151.04 -47.32 10.17
C ASN A 341 151.97 -48.28 9.38
N ARG A 342 151.58 -48.68 8.16
CA ARG A 342 152.32 -49.65 7.33
C ARG A 342 152.80 -48.98 6.04
N LYS A 343 154.11 -49.00 5.80
CA LYS A 343 154.75 -48.34 4.64
C LYS A 343 154.90 -49.29 3.45
N ILE A 344 154.93 -48.73 2.23
CA ILE A 344 155.15 -49.46 0.97
C ILE A 344 156.61 -49.38 0.51
N THR A 345 157.08 -50.41 -0.19
CA THR A 345 158.37 -50.39 -0.90
C THR A 345 158.23 -49.76 -2.30
N GLY A 346 159.34 -49.36 -2.93
CA GLY A 346 159.30 -48.70 -4.25
C GLY A 346 158.67 -49.55 -5.36
N SER A 347 158.87 -50.87 -5.34
CA SER A 347 158.21 -51.80 -6.28
C SER A 347 156.69 -51.81 -6.10
N GLN A 348 156.22 -51.81 -4.84
CA GLN A 348 154.78 -51.75 -4.54
C GLN A 348 154.17 -50.42 -4.99
N ALA A 349 154.87 -49.30 -4.77
CA ALA A 349 154.43 -47.99 -5.23
C ALA A 349 154.25 -47.93 -6.77
N ASN A 350 155.20 -48.45 -7.55
CA ASN A 350 155.11 -48.46 -9.01
C ASN A 350 153.93 -49.29 -9.53
N ASN A 351 153.68 -50.47 -8.94
CA ASN A 351 152.53 -51.32 -9.31
C ASN A 351 151.19 -50.62 -8.99
N ILE A 352 151.12 -49.91 -7.86
CA ILE A 352 149.93 -49.17 -7.43
C ILE A 352 149.69 -47.93 -8.30
N ASN A 353 150.74 -47.18 -8.66
CA ASN A 353 150.65 -46.04 -9.57
C ASN A 353 150.14 -46.46 -10.96
N THR A 354 150.58 -47.62 -11.45
CA THR A 354 150.08 -48.23 -12.71
C THR A 354 148.58 -48.58 -12.62
N LEU A 355 148.15 -49.12 -11.48
CA LEU A 355 146.75 -49.38 -11.15
C LEU A 355 145.89 -48.10 -11.17
N LEU A 356 146.42 -47.01 -10.60
CA LEU A 356 145.77 -45.71 -10.53
C LEU A 356 145.67 -45.02 -11.91
N SER A 357 146.66 -45.17 -12.79
CA SER A 357 146.54 -44.68 -14.18
C SER A 357 145.43 -45.40 -14.94
N LYS A 358 145.36 -46.74 -14.84
CA LYS A 358 144.30 -47.55 -15.46
C LYS A 358 142.89 -47.15 -15.00
N MET A 359 142.73 -46.65 -13.76
CA MET A 359 141.45 -46.14 -13.24
C MET A 359 140.95 -44.89 -13.99
N LYS A 360 141.87 -44.02 -14.45
CA LYS A 360 141.54 -42.78 -15.16
C LYS A 360 141.03 -43.04 -16.59
N ASP A 361 141.63 -44.01 -17.28
CA ASP A 361 141.24 -44.33 -18.67
C ASP A 361 139.81 -44.90 -18.76
N LEU A 362 139.29 -45.45 -17.66
CA LEU A 362 137.90 -45.91 -17.51
C LEU A 362 136.91 -44.75 -17.41
N THR A 363 137.20 -43.73 -16.59
CA THR A 363 136.23 -42.64 -16.34
C THR A 363 136.07 -41.72 -17.54
N VAL A 364 137.17 -41.43 -18.25
CA VAL A 364 137.18 -40.57 -19.44
C VAL A 364 136.43 -41.19 -20.64
N ASN A 365 136.49 -42.50 -20.82
CA ASN A 365 136.00 -43.17 -22.04
C ASN A 365 134.65 -43.89 -21.86
N ARG A 366 133.99 -43.71 -20.70
CA ARG A 366 132.80 -44.46 -20.26
C ARG A 366 131.65 -44.48 -21.28
N ASP A 367 131.42 -43.38 -21.98
CA ASP A 367 130.33 -43.20 -22.96
C ASP A 367 130.69 -43.56 -24.42
N SER A 368 131.90 -44.06 -24.69
CA SER A 368 132.28 -44.49 -26.04
C SER A 368 131.58 -45.82 -26.42
N PRO A 369 130.89 -45.90 -27.57
CA PRO A 369 129.90 -46.96 -27.85
C PRO A 369 130.46 -48.38 -28.05
N ASN A 370 131.78 -48.55 -28.05
CA ASN A 370 132.49 -49.84 -28.19
C ASN A 370 133.67 -49.96 -27.18
N TYR A 371 133.58 -49.37 -25.99
CA TYR A 371 134.68 -49.35 -25.04
C TYR A 371 134.93 -50.72 -24.36
N GLN A 372 136.15 -51.25 -24.51
CA GLN A 372 136.60 -52.48 -23.84
C GLN A 372 137.94 -52.24 -23.13
N GLY A 373 137.99 -52.50 -21.82
CA GLY A 373 139.18 -52.30 -20.98
C GLY A 373 139.67 -53.61 -20.34
N ILE A 374 140.92 -53.97 -20.60
CA ILE A 374 141.57 -55.15 -20.02
C ILE A 374 142.41 -54.76 -18.81
N TYR A 375 141.89 -55.10 -17.63
CA TYR A 375 142.42 -54.71 -16.33
C TYR A 375 143.18 -55.89 -15.68
N THR A 376 144.06 -56.52 -16.45
CA THR A 376 145.04 -57.47 -15.90
C THR A 376 146.13 -56.73 -15.12
N PHE A 377 146.58 -57.36 -14.03
CA PHE A 377 147.57 -56.84 -13.07
C PHE A 377 148.69 -57.86 -12.73
N THR A 378 148.79 -58.90 -13.56
CA THR A 378 149.84 -59.93 -13.63
C THR A 378 150.08 -60.22 -15.12
N ASN A 379 151.20 -60.85 -15.48
CA ASN A 379 151.64 -61.02 -16.88
C ASN A 379 150.86 -62.13 -17.65
N GLN A 380 149.54 -62.21 -17.48
CA GLN A 380 148.66 -63.14 -18.22
C GLN A 380 147.56 -62.37 -18.95
N ASN A 381 147.42 -62.64 -20.26
CA ASN A 381 146.56 -61.89 -21.19
C ASN A 381 145.27 -62.63 -21.59
N ASP A 382 144.89 -63.68 -20.86
CA ASP A 382 143.76 -64.56 -21.22
C ASP A 382 142.43 -64.05 -20.61
N VAL A 383 141.45 -63.76 -21.46
CA VAL A 383 140.22 -63.02 -21.15
C VAL A 383 139.03 -63.56 -21.96
N THR A 384 137.88 -63.82 -21.32
CA THR A 384 136.68 -64.40 -21.96
C THR A 384 135.77 -63.38 -22.65
N LYS A 385 134.98 -63.85 -23.62
CA LYS A 385 134.10 -63.02 -24.46
C LYS A 385 132.76 -62.65 -23.78
N ASN A 386 132.21 -61.51 -24.20
CA ASN A 386 130.94 -60.91 -23.76
C ASN A 386 130.05 -60.63 -24.99
N ASP A 387 128.72 -60.71 -24.87
CA ASP A 387 127.79 -60.27 -25.93
C ASP A 387 126.50 -59.60 -25.40
N PHE A 388 125.84 -58.82 -26.27
CA PHE A 388 124.81 -57.83 -25.93
C PHE A 388 123.77 -57.72 -27.07
N GLY A 389 122.46 -57.87 -26.77
CA GLY A 389 121.37 -57.73 -27.75
C GLY A 389 120.00 -57.44 -27.14
N ILE A 390 118.99 -57.18 -27.99
CA ILE A 390 117.58 -57.01 -27.60
C ILE A 390 116.74 -58.15 -28.16
N VAL A 391 115.78 -58.63 -27.36
CA VAL A 391 114.86 -59.72 -27.67
C VAL A 391 113.43 -59.20 -27.56
N LYS A 392 112.62 -59.47 -28.59
CA LYS A 392 111.22 -59.06 -28.67
C LYS A 392 110.33 -60.19 -28.16
N ASP A 393 109.79 -60.04 -26.96
CA ASP A 393 108.75 -60.92 -26.39
C ASP A 393 107.38 -60.22 -26.56
N GLU A 394 106.30 -60.97 -26.83
CA GLU A 394 104.98 -60.37 -27.09
C GLU A 394 104.19 -59.97 -25.83
N VAL A 395 103.17 -59.13 -26.02
CA VAL A 395 102.60 -58.25 -24.98
C VAL A 395 101.57 -58.94 -24.09
N LEU A 396 101.87 -59.03 -22.80
CA LEU A 396 100.87 -59.28 -21.76
C LEU A 396 100.01 -58.02 -21.52
N HIS A 397 98.70 -58.16 -21.58
CA HIS A 397 97.76 -57.08 -21.25
C HIS A 397 97.57 -56.95 -19.74
N ASP A 398 98.19 -55.93 -19.16
CA ASP A 398 97.74 -55.29 -17.92
C ASP A 398 97.76 -53.76 -18.12
N GLY A 399 96.61 -53.12 -17.93
CA GLY A 399 96.35 -51.67 -17.92
C GLY A 399 97.34 -50.71 -18.61
N GLU A 400 97.47 -50.77 -19.94
CA GLU A 400 98.19 -49.76 -20.76
C GLU A 400 99.73 -49.68 -20.59
N ALA A 401 100.44 -50.81 -20.53
CA ALA A 401 101.92 -50.83 -20.60
C ALA A 401 102.48 -51.72 -21.72
N LEU A 402 103.52 -51.24 -22.41
CA LEU A 402 104.29 -51.99 -23.42
C LEU A 402 105.74 -52.17 -22.93
N ILE A 403 106.30 -53.37 -23.13
CA ILE A 403 107.55 -53.84 -22.52
C ILE A 403 108.50 -54.37 -23.59
N ALA A 404 109.80 -54.12 -23.46
CA ALA A 404 110.86 -54.68 -24.30
C ALA A 404 111.98 -55.33 -23.46
N THR A 405 112.65 -56.36 -23.99
CA THR A 405 113.65 -57.16 -23.25
C THR A 405 115.05 -56.99 -23.85
N MET A 406 116.08 -56.75 -23.01
CA MET A 406 117.50 -56.68 -23.41
C MET A 406 118.29 -57.80 -22.73
N GLU A 407 119.07 -58.58 -23.49
CA GLU A 407 119.87 -59.70 -22.94
C GLU A 407 121.38 -59.42 -23.03
N LEU A 408 122.06 -59.65 -21.91
CA LEU A 408 123.52 -59.56 -21.76
C LEU A 408 124.07 -60.94 -21.43
N SER A 409 125.18 -61.36 -22.05
CA SER A 409 125.77 -62.68 -21.80
C SER A 409 127.30 -62.69 -21.75
N LYS A 410 127.86 -63.71 -21.09
CA LYS A 410 129.30 -63.94 -20.92
C LYS A 410 129.65 -65.42 -21.02
N GLU A 411 130.72 -65.71 -21.74
CA GLU A 411 131.31 -67.04 -21.92
C GLU A 411 131.79 -67.65 -20.58
N LYS A 412 131.45 -68.93 -20.34
CA LYS A 412 131.71 -69.63 -19.07
C LYS A 412 133.18 -70.09 -18.94
N GLY A 413 133.95 -69.42 -18.08
CA GLY A 413 135.36 -69.72 -17.82
C GLY A 413 135.59 -70.83 -16.78
N ARG A 414 136.73 -71.54 -16.89
CA ARG A 414 137.16 -72.60 -15.96
C ARG A 414 138.16 -72.09 -14.90
N GLY A 415 138.13 -72.70 -13.71
CA GLY A 415 139.30 -72.79 -12.81
C GLY A 415 139.42 -71.77 -11.66
N THR A 416 138.53 -70.78 -11.50
CA THR A 416 138.51 -69.91 -10.30
C THR A 416 137.14 -69.26 -10.13
N TYR A 417 136.69 -69.05 -8.88
CA TYR A 417 135.52 -68.22 -8.62
C TYR A 417 135.74 -66.76 -9.03
N ARG A 418 134.73 -66.17 -9.68
CA ARG A 418 134.71 -64.78 -10.13
C ARG A 418 133.51 -64.02 -9.59
N PHE A 419 133.76 -62.74 -9.35
CA PHE A 419 132.76 -61.71 -9.11
C PHE A 419 132.36 -61.13 -10.47
N GLU A 420 131.05 -61.03 -10.74
CA GLU A 420 130.53 -60.51 -12.02
C GLU A 420 129.38 -59.54 -11.80
N ASN A 421 129.36 -58.48 -12.60
CA ASN A 421 128.30 -57.47 -12.62
C ASN A 421 127.90 -57.20 -14.08
N TYR A 422 126.59 -57.14 -14.32
CA TYR A 422 125.94 -56.95 -15.61
C TYR A 422 124.99 -55.75 -15.47
N ALA A 423 125.00 -54.78 -16.38
CA ALA A 423 124.20 -53.56 -16.24
C ALA A 423 123.73 -53.00 -17.59
N ILE A 424 122.64 -52.21 -17.58
CA ILE A 424 122.22 -51.40 -18.74
C ILE A 424 122.16 -49.92 -18.38
N ARG A 425 122.40 -49.03 -19.35
CA ARG A 425 122.37 -47.57 -19.19
C ARG A 425 121.61 -46.93 -20.37
N PRO A 426 120.37 -46.46 -20.18
CA PRO A 426 119.71 -45.59 -21.17
C PRO A 426 120.32 -44.18 -21.14
N ASN A 427 120.10 -43.38 -22.21
CA ASN A 427 120.35 -41.94 -22.17
C ASN A 427 119.16 -41.17 -21.58
N ASP A 428 119.36 -39.91 -21.18
CA ASP A 428 118.34 -39.09 -20.49
C ASP A 428 117.02 -38.92 -21.26
N SER A 429 117.06 -38.99 -22.59
CA SER A 429 115.87 -38.91 -23.45
C SER A 429 115.00 -40.15 -23.31
N LEU A 430 115.61 -41.35 -23.42
CA LEU A 430 114.92 -42.63 -23.26
C LEU A 430 114.53 -42.88 -21.79
N ASN A 431 115.41 -42.51 -20.85
CA ASN A 431 115.21 -42.76 -19.42
C ASN A 431 113.92 -42.13 -18.87
N LYS A 432 113.57 -40.92 -19.35
CA LYS A 432 112.30 -40.23 -18.99
C LYS A 432 111.04 -40.92 -19.48
N LYS A 433 111.16 -41.83 -20.46
CA LYS A 433 110.05 -42.61 -21.03
C LYS A 433 109.93 -43.99 -20.40
N ILE A 434 110.93 -44.42 -19.61
CA ILE A 434 110.95 -45.71 -18.91
C ILE A 434 110.30 -45.58 -17.53
N LYS A 435 109.30 -46.40 -17.24
CA LYS A 435 108.66 -46.50 -15.92
C LYS A 435 109.42 -47.45 -14.99
N GLN A 436 109.95 -48.56 -15.51
CA GLN A 436 110.60 -49.60 -14.69
C GLN A 436 111.59 -50.45 -15.50
N VAL A 437 112.64 -50.94 -14.82
CA VAL A 437 113.60 -51.94 -15.33
C VAL A 437 113.68 -53.12 -14.36
N VAL A 438 113.63 -54.36 -14.87
CA VAL A 438 113.68 -55.60 -14.07
C VAL A 438 114.67 -56.58 -14.69
N ALA A 439 115.71 -56.98 -13.94
CA ALA A 439 116.73 -57.92 -14.41
C ALA A 439 116.49 -59.36 -13.93
N VAL A 440 116.90 -60.34 -14.73
CA VAL A 440 116.68 -61.78 -14.52
C VAL A 440 117.91 -62.60 -14.94
N TYR A 441 118.64 -63.17 -13.97
CA TYR A 441 119.82 -64.00 -14.23
C TYR A 441 119.46 -65.47 -14.42
N GLU A 442 119.91 -66.09 -15.53
CA GLU A 442 119.70 -67.50 -15.93
C GLU A 442 118.27 -68.04 -15.65
N GLY A 443 117.26 -67.18 -15.79
CA GLY A 443 115.84 -67.49 -15.58
C GLY A 443 115.36 -67.66 -14.13
N ARG A 444 116.23 -67.55 -13.11
CA ARG A 444 115.91 -68.02 -11.73
C ARG A 444 115.48 -66.94 -10.73
N GLN A 445 115.83 -65.68 -10.94
CA GLN A 445 115.53 -64.61 -9.98
C GLN A 445 115.24 -63.29 -10.70
N ARG A 446 114.02 -62.77 -10.57
CA ARG A 446 113.66 -61.41 -11.04
C ARG A 446 113.99 -60.38 -9.96
N VAL A 447 114.63 -59.27 -10.35
CA VAL A 447 114.98 -58.16 -9.44
C VAL A 447 114.67 -56.82 -10.12
N VAL A 448 113.79 -56.01 -9.51
CA VAL A 448 113.56 -54.62 -9.95
C VAL A 448 114.83 -53.83 -9.69
N LEU A 449 115.42 -53.26 -10.73
CA LEU A 449 116.67 -52.50 -10.62
C LEU A 449 116.40 -51.02 -10.37
N ARG A 450 117.23 -50.41 -9.53
CA ARG A 450 117.32 -48.95 -9.41
C ARG A 450 118.51 -48.48 -10.24
N GLN A 451 118.37 -47.29 -10.82
CA GLN A 451 119.47 -46.61 -11.49
C GLN A 451 120.47 -46.10 -10.44
N ASP A 452 121.76 -46.23 -10.71
CA ASP A 452 122.81 -45.58 -9.92
C ASP A 452 123.08 -44.14 -10.39
N HIS A 453 123.92 -43.42 -9.64
CA HIS A 453 124.30 -42.04 -9.93
C HIS A 453 125.06 -41.81 -11.25
N LEU A 454 125.46 -42.89 -11.95
CA LEU A 454 126.11 -42.86 -13.26
C LEU A 454 125.17 -43.45 -14.33
N GLY A 455 123.86 -43.54 -14.06
CA GLY A 455 122.85 -43.92 -15.04
C GLY A 455 122.70 -45.43 -15.25
N TYR A 456 123.41 -46.29 -14.52
CA TYR A 456 123.38 -47.74 -14.73
C TYR A 456 122.31 -48.43 -13.86
N TYR A 457 121.50 -49.27 -14.49
CA TYR A 457 120.69 -50.29 -13.85
C TYR A 457 121.54 -51.55 -13.72
N SER A 458 122.13 -51.75 -12.54
CA SER A 458 123.19 -52.74 -12.31
C SER A 458 122.73 -53.97 -11.53
N TYR A 459 123.03 -55.17 -12.06
CA TYR A 459 122.82 -56.47 -11.41
C TYR A 459 124.16 -57.16 -11.12
N THR A 460 124.47 -57.36 -9.83
CA THR A 460 125.66 -58.08 -9.37
C THR A 460 125.32 -59.52 -9.06
N ARG A 461 126.08 -60.48 -9.62
CA ARG A 461 125.89 -61.92 -9.37
C ARG A 461 126.24 -62.26 -7.91
N PRO A 462 125.33 -62.90 -7.14
CA PRO A 462 125.63 -63.35 -5.77
C PRO A 462 126.84 -64.28 -5.70
N ASN A 463 127.61 -64.17 -4.61
CA ASN A 463 128.86 -64.90 -4.45
C ASN A 463 128.62 -66.36 -4.04
N SER A 464 128.81 -67.29 -4.97
CA SER A 464 128.75 -68.74 -4.72
C SER A 464 129.86 -69.17 -3.76
N GLY A 465 129.47 -69.80 -2.65
CA GLY A 465 130.30 -69.92 -1.44
C GLY A 465 131.49 -70.89 -1.49
N ARG A 466 132.23 -70.93 -0.37
CA ARG A 466 133.34 -71.88 -0.14
C ARG A 466 132.84 -73.32 -0.03
N ASN A 467 132.67 -73.98 -1.17
CA ASN A 467 133.13 -75.35 -1.42
C ASN A 467 132.95 -75.66 -2.91
N GLY A 468 134.07 -75.68 -3.64
CA GLY A 468 134.16 -76.08 -5.04
C GLY A 468 135.57 -76.58 -5.27
N ASP A 469 135.69 -77.85 -5.60
CA ASP A 469 136.96 -78.51 -5.92
C ASP A 469 137.58 -77.79 -7.15
N PRO A 470 138.84 -77.31 -7.07
CA PRO A 470 139.47 -76.53 -8.14
C PRO A 470 139.60 -77.32 -9.44
N ASP A 471 139.74 -78.65 -9.37
CA ASP A 471 139.85 -79.53 -10.53
C ASP A 471 138.47 -79.91 -11.11
N ARG A 472 137.38 -79.69 -10.35
CA ARG A 472 135.99 -79.92 -10.78
C ARG A 472 135.22 -78.64 -11.15
N GLY A 473 135.91 -77.67 -11.73
CA GLY A 473 135.36 -76.89 -12.86
C GLY A 473 134.09 -76.04 -12.61
N GLY A 474 133.85 -75.57 -11.38
CA GLY A 474 132.74 -74.66 -11.04
C GLY A 474 132.82 -73.30 -11.73
N GLY A 475 132.36 -73.22 -12.99
CA GLY A 475 132.59 -72.08 -13.88
C GLY A 475 131.79 -70.81 -13.56
N SER A 476 132.34 -69.68 -14.01
CA SER A 476 131.74 -68.34 -13.93
C SER A 476 131.44 -67.78 -15.34
N GLY A 477 130.30 -67.07 -15.48
CA GLY A 477 129.66 -66.69 -16.75
C GLY A 477 128.18 -67.14 -16.81
N GLY A 478 127.39 -66.60 -17.74
CA GLY A 478 125.93 -66.80 -17.83
C GLY A 478 125.23 -65.73 -18.69
N SER A 479 123.90 -65.61 -18.61
CA SER A 479 123.15 -64.48 -19.19
C SER A 479 122.16 -63.84 -18.23
N VAL A 480 121.83 -62.57 -18.50
CA VAL A 480 120.88 -61.72 -17.76
C VAL A 480 119.95 -61.00 -18.73
N LYS A 481 118.64 -61.21 -18.58
CA LYS A 481 117.58 -60.47 -19.30
C LYS A 481 117.07 -59.29 -18.49
N PHE A 482 116.97 -58.12 -19.10
CA PHE A 482 116.47 -56.86 -18.54
C PHE A 482 115.17 -56.47 -19.25
N TYR A 483 114.05 -56.53 -18.55
CA TYR A 483 112.73 -56.11 -19.03
C TYR A 483 112.54 -54.61 -18.75
N ILE A 484 112.10 -53.85 -19.74
CA ILE A 484 112.00 -52.37 -19.72
C ILE A 484 110.57 -51.97 -20.08
N SER A 485 109.88 -51.22 -19.22
CA SER A 485 108.48 -50.78 -19.42
C SER A 485 108.38 -49.29 -19.72
N PHE A 486 107.52 -48.89 -20.66
CA PHE A 486 107.40 -47.50 -21.15
C PHE A 486 106.10 -46.77 -20.73
N ASP A 487 106.10 -45.44 -20.79
CA ASP A 487 104.94 -44.60 -20.52
C ASP A 487 104.03 -44.38 -21.75
N ALA A 488 102.77 -44.82 -21.65
CA ALA A 488 101.76 -44.74 -22.71
C ALA A 488 101.48 -43.31 -23.22
N ASN A 489 101.69 -42.25 -22.43
CA ASN A 489 101.40 -40.89 -22.91
C ASN A 489 102.50 -40.25 -23.78
N GLN A 490 103.62 -40.96 -24.03
CA GLN A 490 104.79 -40.40 -24.70
C GLN A 490 105.29 -41.28 -25.85
N TYR A 491 105.31 -40.72 -27.06
CA TYR A 491 105.86 -41.41 -28.25
C TYR A 491 107.39 -41.56 -28.16
N ILE A 492 107.91 -42.72 -28.57
CA ILE A 492 109.35 -43.00 -28.60
C ILE A 492 109.97 -42.38 -29.86
N ASP A 493 111.14 -41.74 -29.71
CA ASP A 493 111.86 -41.03 -30.77
C ASP A 493 113.23 -41.69 -30.97
N VAL A 494 113.24 -42.65 -31.90
CA VAL A 494 114.40 -43.47 -32.32
C VAL A 494 115.66 -42.68 -32.62
N ASN A 495 115.56 -41.41 -33.01
CA ASN A 495 116.71 -40.57 -33.30
C ASN A 495 117.38 -40.05 -32.02
N LYS A 496 116.59 -39.66 -31.01
CA LYS A 496 117.07 -39.08 -29.75
C LYS A 496 117.32 -40.11 -28.64
N ASP A 497 116.54 -41.17 -28.62
CA ASP A 497 116.54 -42.19 -27.58
C ASP A 497 117.65 -43.25 -27.84
N LYS A 498 118.44 -43.64 -26.83
CA LYS A 498 119.59 -44.57 -26.95
C LYS A 498 119.81 -45.42 -25.69
N LEU A 499 120.39 -46.61 -25.86
CA LEU A 499 120.61 -47.61 -24.80
C LEU A 499 121.97 -48.33 -24.94
N PHE A 500 122.64 -48.57 -23.81
CA PHE A 500 123.93 -49.24 -23.70
C PHE A 500 123.88 -50.40 -22.69
N GLY A 501 124.77 -51.38 -22.84
CA GLY A 501 124.95 -52.52 -21.93
C GLY A 501 126.41 -52.69 -21.50
N TYR A 502 126.62 -53.14 -20.27
CA TYR A 502 127.90 -53.15 -19.56
C TYR A 502 128.13 -54.45 -18.79
N ILE A 503 129.38 -54.95 -18.76
CA ILE A 503 129.80 -56.13 -17.97
C ILE A 503 131.17 -55.89 -17.33
N LEU A 504 131.29 -56.18 -16.03
CA LEU A 504 132.54 -56.17 -15.24
C LEU A 504 132.80 -57.56 -14.64
N SER A 505 134.07 -57.99 -14.54
CA SER A 505 134.42 -59.28 -13.93
C SER A 505 135.80 -59.30 -13.24
N ASP A 506 135.85 -59.65 -11.95
CA ASP A 506 137.03 -59.75 -11.07
C ASP A 506 137.12 -61.14 -10.43
N THR A 507 138.20 -61.47 -9.73
CA THR A 507 138.26 -62.64 -8.83
C THR A 507 138.35 -62.19 -7.37
N THR A 508 137.94 -63.03 -6.42
CA THR A 508 138.11 -62.76 -4.98
C THR A 508 139.45 -63.26 -4.43
N ASP A 509 140.24 -64.00 -5.21
CA ASP A 509 141.46 -64.65 -4.73
C ASP A 509 142.64 -63.69 -4.50
N THR A 510 143.61 -64.09 -3.68
CA THR A 510 144.82 -63.32 -3.36
C THR A 510 145.90 -63.44 -4.43
N ASN A 511 145.96 -64.56 -5.14
CA ASN A 511 146.88 -64.80 -6.26
C ASN A 511 146.09 -64.87 -7.58
N VAL A 512 146.23 -63.85 -8.42
CA VAL A 512 145.45 -63.71 -9.66
C VAL A 512 146.12 -64.46 -10.81
N LEU A 513 145.54 -65.61 -11.18
CA LEU A 513 145.92 -66.36 -12.39
C LEU A 513 145.34 -65.68 -13.66
N ARG A 514 144.01 -65.67 -13.82
CA ARG A 514 143.32 -65.06 -14.98
C ARG A 514 142.67 -63.73 -14.61
N GLY A 515 143.05 -62.65 -15.31
CA GLY A 515 142.81 -61.25 -14.89
C GLY A 515 141.41 -60.65 -15.16
N VAL A 516 141.24 -59.41 -14.71
CA VAL A 516 139.97 -58.66 -14.64
C VAL A 516 139.62 -58.02 -16.00
N ASN A 517 138.34 -57.95 -16.37
CA ASN A 517 137.89 -57.16 -17.53
C ASN A 517 136.62 -56.30 -17.27
N ILE A 518 136.49 -55.23 -18.07
CA ILE A 518 135.32 -54.35 -18.13
C ILE A 518 134.97 -54.13 -19.63
N THR A 519 133.68 -54.04 -19.98
CA THR A 519 133.20 -53.84 -21.36
C THR A 519 131.88 -53.06 -21.38
N ASN A 520 131.72 -52.13 -22.33
CA ASN A 520 130.50 -51.35 -22.57
C ASN A 520 130.19 -51.31 -24.09
N LYS A 521 128.91 -51.45 -24.49
CA LYS A 521 128.48 -51.53 -25.90
C LYS A 521 127.08 -50.93 -26.11
N ALA A 522 126.86 -50.21 -27.21
CA ALA A 522 125.55 -49.64 -27.58
C ALA A 522 124.61 -50.64 -28.28
N VAL A 523 123.29 -50.40 -28.25
CA VAL A 523 122.25 -51.26 -28.88
C VAL A 523 121.19 -50.44 -29.64
N ASN A 524 120.63 -51.02 -30.71
CA ASN A 524 119.59 -50.44 -31.57
C ASN A 524 118.17 -50.70 -31.03
N ILE A 525 117.25 -49.75 -31.18
CA ILE A 525 115.88 -49.77 -30.61
C ILE A 525 114.74 -49.43 -31.60
N GLN A 526 115.03 -49.27 -32.91
CA GLN A 526 114.08 -48.75 -33.92
C GLN A 526 112.68 -49.41 -33.88
N GLU A 527 112.63 -50.73 -34.06
CA GLU A 527 111.39 -51.51 -34.28
C GLU A 527 110.42 -51.47 -33.09
N VAL A 528 110.95 -51.28 -31.88
CA VAL A 528 110.17 -51.19 -30.64
C VAL A 528 109.33 -49.90 -30.61
N ALA A 529 109.86 -48.79 -31.13
CA ALA A 529 109.19 -47.49 -31.11
C ALA A 529 107.96 -47.45 -32.02
N GLU A 530 108.08 -47.99 -33.24
CA GLU A 530 106.99 -47.99 -34.23
C GLU A 530 105.78 -48.80 -33.73
N THR A 531 106.03 -49.95 -33.12
CA THR A 531 105.01 -50.82 -32.52
C THR A 531 104.23 -50.09 -31.41
N ILE A 532 104.92 -49.32 -30.56
CA ILE A 532 104.32 -48.59 -29.44
C ILE A 532 103.46 -47.41 -29.90
N ASN A 533 103.89 -46.70 -30.96
CA ASN A 533 103.29 -45.43 -31.36
C ASN A 533 101.90 -45.56 -32.05
N GLU A 534 101.58 -46.70 -32.70
CA GLU A 534 100.27 -46.87 -33.37
C GLU A 534 99.12 -47.24 -32.42
N ALA A 535 99.37 -48.05 -31.38
CA ALA A 535 98.33 -48.51 -30.45
C ALA A 535 97.56 -47.34 -29.81
N LEU A 536 98.27 -46.26 -29.52
CA LEU A 536 97.78 -45.05 -28.84
C LEU A 536 96.79 -44.20 -29.64
N LYS A 537 96.69 -44.38 -30.97
CA LYS A 537 95.77 -43.59 -31.80
C LYS A 537 94.31 -44.04 -31.65
N LYS A 538 94.08 -45.36 -31.57
CA LYS A 538 92.72 -45.95 -31.58
C LYS A 538 91.92 -45.60 -30.32
N ALA A 539 92.57 -45.56 -29.15
CA ALA A 539 91.90 -45.37 -27.86
C ALA A 539 91.22 -43.99 -27.68
N LYS A 540 91.68 -42.95 -28.39
CA LYS A 540 91.25 -41.56 -28.13
C LYS A 540 89.98 -41.14 -28.87
N ILE A 541 89.59 -41.83 -29.94
CA ILE A 541 88.41 -41.45 -30.76
C ILE A 541 87.09 -41.75 -30.03
N LYS A 542 86.96 -42.94 -29.44
CA LYS A 542 85.70 -43.47 -28.88
C LYS A 542 85.00 -42.52 -27.89
N LYS A 543 85.77 -41.83 -27.04
CA LYS A 543 85.24 -40.93 -25.99
C LYS A 543 84.41 -39.75 -26.50
N VAL A 544 84.51 -39.39 -27.78
CA VAL A 544 83.69 -38.30 -28.35
C VAL A 544 82.29 -38.79 -28.71
N GLU A 545 82.14 -40.04 -29.10
CA GLU A 545 80.87 -40.60 -29.60
C GLU A 545 79.86 -40.75 -28.45
N ASP A 546 80.32 -41.23 -27.29
CA ASP A 546 79.52 -41.37 -26.05
C ASP A 546 78.86 -40.04 -25.61
N ALA A 547 79.50 -38.89 -25.88
CA ALA A 547 78.99 -37.57 -25.49
C ALA A 547 77.87 -37.03 -26.39
N ILE A 548 77.76 -37.51 -27.63
CA ILE A 548 76.72 -37.10 -28.59
C ILE A 548 75.40 -37.84 -28.28
N GLU A 549 75.50 -39.09 -27.85
CA GLU A 549 74.36 -39.93 -27.46
C GLU A 549 73.53 -39.27 -26.34
N ALA A 550 74.20 -38.78 -25.30
CA ALA A 550 73.56 -38.13 -24.15
C ALA A 550 72.76 -36.87 -24.52
N ALA A 551 73.29 -36.00 -25.39
CA ALA A 551 72.58 -34.80 -25.85
C ALA A 551 71.34 -35.13 -26.70
N THR A 552 71.38 -36.26 -27.43
CA THR A 552 70.25 -36.75 -28.22
C THR A 552 69.10 -37.25 -27.34
N GLN A 553 69.40 -37.81 -26.17
CA GLN A 553 68.40 -38.36 -25.25
C GLN A 553 67.54 -37.27 -24.59
N VAL A 554 68.13 -36.15 -24.17
CA VAL A 554 67.38 -35.00 -23.58
C VAL A 554 66.40 -34.41 -24.59
N GLN A 555 66.83 -34.27 -25.86
CA GLN A 555 65.97 -33.79 -26.94
C GLN A 555 64.72 -34.66 -27.15
N LYS A 556 64.85 -35.97 -26.94
CA LYS A 556 63.74 -36.93 -27.07
C LYS A 556 62.72 -36.78 -25.93
N GLN A 557 63.17 -36.48 -24.72
CA GLN A 557 62.26 -36.28 -23.57
C GLN A 557 61.42 -35.02 -23.72
N ALA A 558 62.02 -33.89 -24.10
CA ALA A 558 61.29 -32.64 -24.35
C ALA A 558 60.20 -32.78 -25.44
N LYS A 559 60.45 -33.58 -26.48
CA LYS A 559 59.47 -33.88 -27.53
C LYS A 559 58.32 -34.79 -27.08
N ILE A 560 58.51 -35.61 -26.05
CA ILE A 560 57.44 -36.42 -25.46
C ILE A 560 56.55 -35.52 -24.61
N LYS A 561 57.14 -34.74 -23.69
CA LYS A 561 56.39 -33.84 -22.81
C LYS A 561 55.57 -32.78 -23.56
N LEU A 562 56.07 -32.26 -24.69
CA LEU A 562 55.26 -31.37 -25.54
C LEU A 562 54.00 -32.07 -26.09
N GLY A 563 54.08 -33.35 -26.44
CA GLY A 563 52.92 -34.13 -26.88
C GLY A 563 51.92 -34.45 -25.78
N GLU A 564 52.36 -34.50 -24.52
CA GLU A 564 51.50 -34.61 -23.33
C GLU A 564 50.79 -33.27 -23.06
N VAL A 565 51.54 -32.17 -23.05
CA VAL A 565 51.08 -30.79 -22.76
C VAL A 565 50.13 -30.21 -23.82
N THR A 566 50.01 -30.83 -25.00
CA THR A 566 49.04 -30.40 -26.03
C THR A 566 48.02 -31.49 -26.36
N GLN A 567 47.77 -32.45 -25.45
CA GLN A 567 46.97 -33.64 -25.75
C GLN A 567 45.45 -33.41 -25.68
N ASP A 568 44.97 -32.62 -24.73
CA ASP A 568 43.55 -32.29 -24.52
C ASP A 568 43.13 -30.97 -25.19
N GLN A 569 44.10 -30.22 -25.72
CA GLN A 569 43.99 -28.87 -26.31
C GLN A 569 43.81 -27.74 -25.28
N LEU A 570 44.00 -28.02 -23.99
CA LEU A 570 44.18 -27.00 -22.96
C LEU A 570 45.68 -26.88 -22.65
N VAL A 571 46.13 -25.67 -22.36
CA VAL A 571 47.54 -25.39 -22.03
C VAL A 571 47.55 -24.38 -20.90
N THR A 572 47.91 -24.83 -19.71
CA THR A 572 48.04 -23.96 -18.54
C THR A 572 49.39 -23.21 -18.53
N PRO A 573 49.52 -22.12 -17.75
CA PRO A 573 50.81 -21.41 -17.60
C PRO A 573 51.96 -22.29 -17.10
N ASP A 574 51.70 -23.24 -16.21
CA ASP A 574 52.71 -24.11 -15.59
C ASP A 574 53.22 -25.19 -16.57
N GLU A 575 52.33 -25.78 -17.38
CA GLU A 575 52.70 -26.80 -18.35
C GLU A 575 53.58 -26.23 -19.48
N LYS A 576 53.27 -25.02 -19.93
CA LYS A 576 54.14 -24.25 -20.82
C LYS A 576 55.53 -24.05 -20.19
N ALA A 577 55.59 -23.71 -18.90
CA ALA A 577 56.84 -23.49 -18.18
C ALA A 577 57.69 -24.78 -18.06
N GLU A 578 57.08 -25.97 -17.99
CA GLU A 578 57.82 -27.24 -18.05
C GLU A 578 58.52 -27.45 -19.40
N ILE A 579 57.88 -27.08 -20.53
CA ILE A 579 58.48 -27.15 -21.87
C ILE A 579 59.65 -26.15 -22.00
N ASP A 580 59.43 -24.90 -21.59
CA ASP A 580 60.47 -23.86 -21.61
C ASP A 580 61.72 -24.27 -20.81
N LYS A 581 61.53 -24.96 -19.69
CA LYS A 581 62.61 -25.50 -18.85
C LYS A 581 63.41 -26.61 -19.54
N MET A 582 62.76 -27.59 -20.19
CA MET A 582 63.47 -28.69 -20.87
C MET A 582 64.32 -28.21 -22.05
N ASN A 583 63.86 -27.15 -22.73
CA ASN A 583 64.63 -26.52 -23.81
C ASN A 583 66.01 -25.99 -23.36
N VAL A 584 66.13 -25.49 -22.12
CA VAL A 584 67.41 -25.03 -21.55
C VAL A 584 68.39 -26.18 -21.33
N GLU A 585 67.90 -27.38 -20.99
CA GLU A 585 68.76 -28.54 -20.71
C GLU A 585 69.36 -29.15 -21.99
N ILE A 586 68.66 -29.07 -23.12
CA ILE A 586 69.16 -29.52 -24.45
C ILE A 586 70.44 -28.77 -24.84
N GLU A 587 70.44 -27.44 -24.76
CA GLU A 587 71.61 -26.63 -25.16
C GLU A 587 72.81 -26.79 -24.21
N LYS A 588 72.55 -27.06 -22.92
CA LYS A 588 73.58 -27.42 -21.93
C LYS A 588 74.25 -28.75 -22.27
N ALA A 589 73.48 -29.74 -22.74
CA ALA A 589 74.02 -31.04 -23.15
C ALA A 589 74.87 -30.91 -24.44
N LYS A 590 74.37 -30.22 -25.47
CA LYS A 590 75.09 -29.96 -26.72
C LYS A 590 76.45 -29.28 -26.48
N SER A 591 76.46 -28.26 -25.63
CA SER A 591 77.68 -27.50 -25.26
C SER A 591 78.78 -28.41 -24.69
N SER A 592 78.40 -29.47 -23.97
CA SER A 592 79.34 -30.42 -23.36
C SER A 592 79.99 -31.34 -24.41
N ALA A 593 79.23 -31.79 -25.41
CA ALA A 593 79.75 -32.63 -26.49
C ALA A 593 80.78 -31.91 -27.37
N ILE A 594 80.61 -30.60 -27.61
CA ILE A 594 81.57 -29.78 -28.39
C ILE A 594 82.94 -29.72 -27.70
N GLN A 595 82.98 -29.55 -26.37
CA GLN A 595 84.25 -29.48 -25.62
C GLN A 595 85.07 -30.77 -25.73
N VAL A 596 84.41 -31.93 -25.68
CA VAL A 596 85.06 -33.25 -25.78
C VAL A 596 85.61 -33.49 -27.20
N LEU A 597 84.88 -33.05 -28.23
CA LEU A 597 85.31 -33.13 -29.62
C LEU A 597 86.54 -32.25 -29.92
N ASP A 598 86.51 -30.98 -29.49
CA ASP A 598 87.54 -30.01 -29.88
C ASP A 598 88.94 -30.37 -29.33
N ALA A 599 89.01 -31.13 -28.23
CA ALA A 599 90.25 -31.63 -27.60
C ALA A 599 91.06 -32.66 -28.42
N LEU A 600 90.53 -33.20 -29.53
CA LEU A 600 91.27 -34.13 -30.40
C LEU A 600 92.31 -33.41 -31.29
N PRO A 601 93.51 -34.00 -31.55
CA PRO A 601 94.52 -33.43 -32.44
C PRO A 601 94.00 -33.12 -33.84
N ASN A 602 94.44 -31.99 -34.40
CA ASN A 602 94.04 -31.57 -35.74
C ASN A 602 94.70 -32.46 -36.81
N GLY A 603 93.90 -33.03 -37.71
CA GLY A 603 94.35 -33.94 -38.77
C GLY A 603 93.74 -35.35 -38.74
N LEU A 604 92.91 -35.70 -37.75
CA LEU A 604 92.12 -36.93 -37.78
C LEU A 604 90.89 -36.76 -38.70
N THR A 605 90.69 -37.69 -39.63
CA THR A 605 89.72 -37.61 -40.74
C THR A 605 88.23 -37.60 -40.35
N ASN A 606 87.89 -37.82 -39.08
CA ASN A 606 86.50 -37.98 -38.64
C ASN A 606 85.97 -36.82 -37.78
N LYS A 607 86.79 -35.79 -37.49
CA LYS A 607 86.42 -34.72 -36.53
C LYS A 607 85.18 -33.93 -36.96
N ASP A 608 85.03 -33.64 -38.26
CA ASP A 608 83.94 -32.80 -38.79
C ASP A 608 82.58 -33.52 -38.83
N LEU A 609 82.56 -34.84 -39.07
CA LEU A 609 81.33 -35.65 -39.05
C LEU A 609 80.70 -35.69 -37.66
N LEU A 610 81.53 -35.79 -36.62
CA LEU A 610 81.08 -35.73 -35.23
C LEU A 610 80.58 -34.31 -34.88
N ARG A 611 81.23 -33.26 -35.40
CA ARG A 611 80.78 -31.86 -35.23
C ARG A 611 79.39 -31.62 -35.82
N LYS A 612 79.10 -32.22 -36.98
CA LYS A 612 77.76 -32.13 -37.59
C LYS A 612 76.68 -32.78 -36.71
N ARG A 613 76.91 -34.01 -36.22
CA ARG A 613 75.94 -34.73 -35.36
C ARG A 613 75.51 -33.95 -34.11
N ILE A 614 76.38 -33.10 -33.56
CA ILE A 614 76.06 -32.25 -32.39
C ILE A 614 75.19 -31.05 -32.79
N ASN A 615 75.44 -30.47 -33.96
CA ASN A 615 74.69 -29.30 -34.46
C ASN A 615 73.24 -29.66 -34.84
N ASP A 616 73.00 -30.88 -35.34
CA ASP A 616 71.69 -31.34 -35.82
C ASP A 616 70.65 -31.55 -34.67
N ILE A 617 71.04 -31.37 -33.40
CA ILE A 617 70.16 -31.46 -32.22
C ILE A 617 69.52 -30.08 -31.94
N THR A 618 68.22 -29.92 -32.19
CA THR A 618 67.46 -28.66 -31.98
C THR A 618 66.62 -28.67 -30.71
N SER A 619 66.27 -27.49 -30.18
CA SER A 619 65.17 -27.32 -29.22
C SER A 619 63.79 -27.68 -29.79
N VAL A 620 62.75 -27.57 -28.96
CA VAL A 620 61.33 -27.81 -29.28
C VAL A 620 60.53 -26.51 -29.13
N THR A 621 59.42 -26.37 -29.84
CA THR A 621 58.54 -25.18 -29.77
C THR A 621 57.65 -25.20 -28.54
N SER A 622 57.69 -24.15 -27.73
CA SER A 622 56.79 -23.99 -26.57
C SER A 622 55.37 -23.58 -27.02
N PRO A 623 54.32 -24.09 -26.34
CA PRO A 623 52.92 -23.78 -26.69
C PRO A 623 52.47 -22.40 -26.20
N GLU A 624 51.30 -21.96 -26.66
CA GLU A 624 50.58 -20.78 -26.16
C GLU A 624 49.56 -21.19 -25.08
N VAL A 625 49.27 -20.31 -24.13
CA VAL A 625 48.30 -20.57 -23.03
C VAL A 625 46.89 -20.23 -23.49
N ASN A 626 45.91 -21.09 -23.19
CA ASN A 626 44.49 -20.92 -23.55
C ASN A 626 43.48 -21.41 -22.47
N ASP A 627 44.01 -21.84 -21.31
CA ASP A 627 43.30 -21.97 -20.03
C ASP A 627 44.12 -21.17 -19.01
N ALA A 628 43.87 -19.86 -18.93
CA ALA A 628 44.77 -18.91 -18.26
C ALA A 628 44.68 -18.91 -16.72
N ASP A 629 43.60 -19.45 -16.15
CA ASP A 629 43.41 -19.64 -14.71
C ASP A 629 43.26 -21.12 -14.28
N SER A 630 43.50 -22.05 -15.22
CA SER A 630 43.50 -23.50 -15.01
C SER A 630 42.15 -24.06 -14.56
N ASN A 631 41.05 -23.58 -15.14
CA ASN A 631 39.69 -23.96 -14.75
C ASN A 631 39.11 -25.15 -15.57
N GLY A 632 39.74 -25.54 -16.67
CA GLY A 632 39.30 -26.65 -17.53
C GLY A 632 38.33 -26.26 -18.65
N VAL A 633 38.14 -24.96 -18.91
CA VAL A 633 37.35 -24.41 -20.02
C VAL A 633 38.21 -23.43 -20.81
N LEU A 634 38.07 -23.40 -22.13
CA LEU A 634 38.80 -22.46 -22.98
C LEU A 634 38.44 -21.01 -22.64
N ASP A 635 39.44 -20.14 -22.47
CA ASP A 635 39.28 -18.70 -22.20
C ASP A 635 38.29 -18.04 -23.20
N THR A 636 38.31 -18.47 -24.46
CA THR A 636 37.44 -17.97 -25.53
C THR A 636 35.97 -18.39 -25.41
N GLU A 637 35.70 -19.56 -24.83
CA GLU A 637 34.34 -20.07 -24.63
C GLU A 637 33.66 -19.32 -23.49
N GLN A 638 34.38 -19.09 -22.38
CA GLN A 638 33.91 -18.27 -21.26
C GLN A 638 33.57 -16.84 -21.68
N LEU A 639 34.43 -16.20 -22.48
CA LEU A 639 34.18 -14.87 -23.02
C LEU A 639 32.93 -14.84 -23.93
N SER A 640 32.68 -15.91 -24.68
CA SER A 640 31.48 -16.06 -25.51
C SER A 640 30.21 -16.20 -24.67
N GLU A 641 30.23 -17.03 -23.61
CA GLU A 641 29.10 -17.17 -22.69
C GLU A 641 28.78 -15.84 -21.98
N ALA A 642 29.80 -15.14 -21.48
CA ALA A 642 29.63 -13.83 -20.85
C ALA A 642 29.09 -12.79 -21.85
N THR A 643 29.56 -12.80 -23.10
CA THR A 643 29.04 -11.93 -24.17
C THR A 643 27.55 -12.18 -24.41
N GLN A 644 27.12 -13.45 -24.54
CA GLN A 644 25.71 -13.78 -24.77
C GLN A 644 24.84 -13.40 -23.56
N ALA A 645 25.33 -13.58 -22.33
CA ALA A 645 24.59 -13.21 -21.13
C ALA A 645 24.40 -11.68 -21.02
N VAL A 646 25.42 -10.88 -21.35
CA VAL A 646 25.30 -9.40 -21.43
C VAL A 646 24.32 -8.98 -22.54
N VAL A 647 24.39 -9.61 -23.73
CA VAL A 647 23.43 -9.34 -24.83
C VAL A 647 22.00 -9.69 -24.42
N ASN A 648 21.78 -10.79 -23.69
CA ASN A 648 20.44 -11.13 -23.18
C ASN A 648 19.93 -10.07 -22.18
N ALA A 649 20.79 -9.54 -21.31
CA ALA A 649 20.43 -8.47 -20.39
C ALA A 649 20.09 -7.15 -21.13
N GLU A 650 20.85 -6.79 -22.16
CA GLU A 650 20.57 -5.63 -23.04
C GLU A 650 19.23 -5.79 -23.79
N GLN A 651 18.96 -6.98 -24.35
CA GLN A 651 17.68 -7.29 -25.00
C GLN A 651 16.51 -7.23 -24.01
N THR A 652 16.68 -7.75 -22.80
CA THR A 652 15.64 -7.67 -21.76
C THR A 652 15.39 -6.23 -21.31
N LYS A 653 16.43 -5.38 -21.27
CA LYS A 653 16.28 -3.94 -21.00
C LYS A 653 15.47 -3.25 -22.10
N ALA A 654 15.74 -3.56 -23.36
CA ALA A 654 14.96 -3.03 -24.50
C ALA A 654 13.48 -3.48 -24.45
N ALA A 655 13.21 -4.71 -24.03
CA ALA A 655 11.83 -5.20 -23.82
C ALA A 655 11.12 -4.46 -22.67
N VAL A 656 11.80 -4.24 -21.54
CA VAL A 656 11.28 -3.41 -20.43
C VAL A 656 10.98 -1.99 -20.90
N ASP A 657 11.91 -1.34 -21.61
CA ASP A 657 11.74 0.04 -22.08
C ASP A 657 10.61 0.17 -23.11
N THR A 658 10.48 -0.81 -24.02
CA THR A 658 9.37 -0.88 -24.99
C THR A 658 8.04 -1.00 -24.24
N LYS A 659 7.91 -1.95 -23.31
CA LYS A 659 6.65 -2.14 -22.60
C LYS A 659 6.30 -0.98 -21.67
N LEU A 660 7.30 -0.34 -21.05
CA LEU A 660 7.11 0.87 -20.25
C LEU A 660 6.71 2.10 -21.10
N ALA A 661 7.02 2.11 -22.40
CA ALA A 661 6.55 3.13 -23.33
C ALA A 661 5.13 2.85 -23.84
N GLU A 662 4.77 1.59 -24.12
CA GLU A 662 3.40 1.18 -24.42
C GLU A 662 2.44 1.55 -23.27
N VAL A 663 2.78 1.13 -22.04
CA VAL A 663 2.00 1.32 -20.79
C VAL A 663 2.03 2.78 -20.29
N LYS A 664 2.46 3.73 -21.13
CA LYS A 664 2.44 5.17 -20.85
C LYS A 664 2.02 6.01 -22.07
N ALA A 665 1.49 5.36 -23.11
CA ALA A 665 1.20 6.01 -24.39
C ALA A 665 -0.07 6.87 -24.37
N ASP A 666 -1.08 6.46 -23.61
CA ASP A 666 -2.34 7.18 -23.37
C ASP A 666 -2.32 7.96 -22.03
N GLY A 667 -1.48 7.55 -21.09
CA GLY A 667 -1.37 8.14 -19.74
C GLY A 667 -2.09 7.34 -18.66
N LEU A 668 -2.71 6.21 -19.01
CA LEU A 668 -3.34 5.27 -18.09
C LEU A 668 -2.38 4.10 -17.78
N VAL A 669 -2.54 3.51 -16.60
CA VAL A 669 -1.77 2.36 -16.12
C VAL A 669 -2.69 1.50 -15.29
N THR A 670 -3.09 0.36 -15.84
CA THR A 670 -3.90 -0.63 -15.13
C THR A 670 -3.05 -1.54 -14.22
N PRO A 671 -3.65 -2.25 -13.23
CA PRO A 671 -2.94 -3.21 -12.39
C PRO A 671 -2.23 -4.32 -13.19
N ASP A 672 -2.87 -4.83 -14.25
CA ASP A 672 -2.35 -5.92 -15.08
C ASP A 672 -1.16 -5.46 -15.94
N GLU A 673 -1.21 -4.26 -16.49
CA GLU A 673 -0.09 -3.69 -17.25
C GLU A 673 1.12 -3.40 -16.35
N LYS A 674 0.87 -2.88 -15.14
CA LYS A 674 1.93 -2.75 -14.14
C LYS A 674 2.53 -4.11 -13.79
N ALA A 675 1.71 -5.15 -13.61
CA ALA A 675 2.18 -6.51 -13.33
C ALA A 675 3.02 -7.09 -14.49
N ALA A 676 2.64 -6.82 -15.74
CA ALA A 676 3.42 -7.18 -16.93
C ALA A 676 4.79 -6.46 -16.98
N VAL A 677 4.83 -5.17 -16.63
CA VAL A 677 6.09 -4.41 -16.51
C VAL A 677 6.94 -4.93 -15.35
N ASP A 678 6.36 -5.23 -14.19
CA ASP A 678 7.07 -5.80 -13.03
C ASP A 678 7.72 -7.15 -13.35
N ALA A 679 7.02 -8.03 -14.09
CA ALA A 679 7.55 -9.32 -14.54
C ALA A 679 8.75 -9.14 -15.50
N LEU A 680 8.69 -8.16 -16.41
CA LEU A 680 9.82 -7.84 -17.29
C LEU A 680 11.00 -7.23 -16.50
N ILE A 681 10.76 -6.37 -15.52
CA ILE A 681 11.80 -5.81 -14.63
C ILE A 681 12.47 -6.93 -13.80
N GLN A 682 11.69 -7.89 -13.28
CA GLN A 682 12.23 -9.05 -12.57
C GLN A 682 13.06 -9.97 -13.50
N THR A 683 12.65 -10.12 -14.75
CA THR A 683 13.39 -10.86 -15.78
C THR A 683 14.70 -10.14 -16.13
N LEU A 684 14.68 -8.82 -16.27
CA LEU A 684 15.86 -7.98 -16.52
C LEU A 684 16.89 -8.11 -15.39
N GLU A 685 16.48 -7.96 -14.14
CA GLU A 685 17.43 -7.98 -13.02
C GLU A 685 17.99 -9.41 -12.78
N SER A 686 17.23 -10.44 -13.15
CA SER A 686 17.68 -11.83 -13.24
C SER A 686 18.72 -12.02 -14.36
N ALA A 687 18.46 -11.51 -15.57
CA ALA A 687 19.40 -11.55 -16.69
C ALA A 687 20.71 -10.80 -16.40
N LYS A 688 20.64 -9.63 -15.73
CA LYS A 688 21.82 -8.89 -15.26
C LYS A 688 22.61 -9.66 -14.20
N GLN A 689 21.95 -10.39 -13.30
CA GLN A 689 22.63 -11.25 -12.33
C GLN A 689 23.35 -12.42 -13.03
N THR A 690 22.70 -13.10 -13.98
CA THR A 690 23.35 -14.17 -14.77
C THR A 690 24.51 -13.63 -15.61
N ALA A 691 24.38 -12.44 -16.21
CA ALA A 691 25.46 -11.78 -16.93
C ALA A 691 26.66 -11.48 -16.01
N LYS A 692 26.39 -10.99 -14.79
CA LYS A 692 27.42 -10.75 -13.77
C LYS A 692 28.12 -12.03 -13.32
N GLU A 693 27.37 -13.11 -13.13
CA GLU A 693 27.91 -14.42 -12.75
C GLU A 693 28.80 -15.01 -13.85
N LYS A 694 28.34 -15.03 -15.11
CA LYS A 694 29.15 -15.49 -16.25
C LYS A 694 30.39 -14.62 -16.45
N LEU A 695 30.27 -13.29 -16.34
CA LEU A 695 31.38 -12.37 -16.53
C LEU A 695 32.42 -12.42 -15.38
N ASN A 696 31.99 -12.68 -14.14
CA ASN A 696 32.91 -12.90 -13.02
C ASN A 696 33.85 -14.10 -13.26
N ASN A 697 33.35 -15.15 -13.93
CA ASN A 697 34.09 -16.38 -14.22
C ASN A 697 35.09 -16.24 -15.39
N VAL A 698 35.04 -15.15 -16.17
CA VAL A 698 36.06 -14.86 -17.20
C VAL A 698 37.34 -14.37 -16.51
N SER A 699 38.50 -14.94 -16.81
CA SER A 699 39.78 -14.48 -16.25
C SER A 699 40.09 -13.01 -16.59
N ASN A 700 40.65 -12.25 -15.63
CA ASN A 700 40.98 -10.81 -15.80
C ASN A 700 42.09 -10.53 -16.82
N ILE A 701 42.75 -11.56 -17.36
CA ILE A 701 43.79 -11.44 -18.39
C ILE A 701 43.16 -11.47 -19.80
N ILE A 702 41.90 -11.89 -19.93
CA ILE A 702 41.19 -12.04 -21.20
C ILE A 702 40.74 -10.67 -21.73
N VAL A 703 41.26 -10.30 -22.89
CA VAL A 703 40.91 -9.05 -23.58
C VAL A 703 39.43 -9.05 -23.96
N GLY A 704 38.73 -7.98 -23.61
CA GLY A 704 37.28 -7.80 -23.84
C GLY A 704 36.40 -7.97 -22.60
N LYS A 705 36.94 -8.48 -21.48
CA LYS A 705 36.20 -8.57 -20.20
C LYS A 705 35.73 -7.19 -19.72
N ASP A 706 36.60 -6.19 -19.74
CA ASP A 706 36.30 -4.83 -19.25
C ASP A 706 35.24 -4.11 -20.10
N ASP A 707 35.17 -4.40 -21.41
CA ASP A 707 34.14 -3.87 -22.31
C ASP A 707 32.76 -4.48 -21.98
N LEU A 708 32.71 -5.78 -21.68
CA LEU A 708 31.50 -6.46 -21.21
C LEU A 708 31.05 -5.97 -19.83
N GLN A 709 31.99 -5.71 -18.92
CA GLN A 709 31.71 -5.12 -17.61
C GLN A 709 31.11 -3.72 -17.76
N THR A 710 31.73 -2.89 -18.61
CA THR A 710 31.24 -1.55 -18.94
C THR A 710 29.85 -1.59 -19.56
N ARG A 711 29.56 -2.54 -20.45
CA ARG A 711 28.21 -2.72 -21.02
C ARG A 711 27.19 -3.10 -19.95
N LEU A 712 27.51 -4.07 -19.11
CA LEU A 712 26.63 -4.55 -18.03
C LEU A 712 26.31 -3.47 -16.99
N ASP A 713 27.32 -2.70 -16.56
CA ASP A 713 27.13 -1.61 -15.59
C ASP A 713 26.33 -0.42 -16.17
N ASN A 714 26.34 -0.24 -17.50
CA ASN A 714 25.49 0.73 -18.18
C ASN A 714 24.01 0.30 -18.30
N ILE A 715 23.64 -0.93 -17.92
CA ILE A 715 22.23 -1.38 -17.94
C ILE A 715 21.48 -0.83 -16.72
N ALA A 716 21.05 0.42 -16.85
CA ALA A 716 20.31 1.17 -15.84
C ALA A 716 19.13 0.37 -15.24
N SER A 717 18.94 0.48 -13.92
CA SER A 717 17.78 -0.07 -13.23
C SER A 717 16.50 0.70 -13.61
N VAL A 718 15.35 0.03 -13.60
CA VAL A 718 14.06 0.58 -14.03
C VAL A 718 13.05 0.48 -12.88
N THR A 719 12.29 1.55 -12.67
CA THR A 719 11.19 1.59 -11.69
C THR A 719 9.86 1.28 -12.35
N SER A 720 9.05 0.44 -11.69
CA SER A 720 7.64 0.19 -12.01
C SER A 720 6.82 1.49 -12.12
N PRO A 721 5.81 1.58 -13.00
CA PRO A 721 4.85 2.68 -12.99
C PRO A 721 3.93 2.62 -11.76
N GLU A 722 3.27 3.72 -11.44
CA GLU A 722 2.17 3.75 -10.47
C GLU A 722 0.85 3.47 -11.21
N VAL A 723 -0.10 2.78 -10.56
CA VAL A 723 -1.45 2.54 -11.11
C VAL A 723 -2.28 3.81 -10.97
N ASN A 724 -2.99 4.21 -12.02
CA ASN A 724 -3.87 5.38 -12.03
C ASN A 724 -5.21 5.18 -12.78
N ASP A 725 -5.45 3.98 -13.31
CA ASP A 725 -6.76 3.43 -13.69
C ASP A 725 -6.91 2.08 -12.96
N ALA A 726 -7.40 2.12 -11.72
CA ALA A 726 -7.30 0.97 -10.80
C ALA A 726 -8.37 -0.11 -11.00
N ASP A 727 -9.46 0.16 -11.74
CA ASP A 727 -10.49 -0.81 -12.12
C ASP A 727 -10.55 -1.10 -13.63
N GLY A 728 -9.75 -0.40 -14.45
CA GLY A 728 -9.61 -0.64 -15.89
C GLY A 728 -10.74 -0.02 -16.72
N ASN A 729 -11.31 1.10 -16.27
CA ASN A 729 -12.49 1.70 -16.89
C ASN A 729 -12.17 2.70 -18.03
N GLY A 730 -10.91 3.11 -18.21
CA GLY A 730 -10.49 4.06 -19.23
C GLY A 730 -10.55 5.54 -18.79
N VAL A 731 -10.72 5.81 -17.49
CA VAL A 731 -10.71 7.15 -16.89
C VAL A 731 -9.76 7.15 -15.69
N LEU A 732 -9.00 8.24 -15.50
CA LEU A 732 -8.12 8.39 -14.34
C LEU A 732 -8.90 8.35 -13.02
N ASP A 733 -8.40 7.59 -12.05
CA ASP A 733 -8.83 7.57 -10.64
C ASP A 733 -9.05 9.00 -10.07
N THR A 734 -8.17 9.94 -10.44
CA THR A 734 -8.20 11.34 -10.00
C THR A 734 -9.36 12.15 -10.58
N ASP A 735 -9.79 11.80 -11.78
CA ASP A 735 -10.81 12.53 -12.52
C ASP A 735 -12.19 12.04 -12.07
N GLN A 736 -12.34 10.71 -11.89
CA GLN A 736 -13.50 10.12 -11.20
C GLN A 736 -13.68 10.70 -9.78
N LEU A 737 -12.59 10.81 -9.01
CA LEU A 737 -12.60 11.43 -7.68
C LEU A 737 -13.02 12.91 -7.74
N SER A 738 -12.60 13.63 -8.78
CA SER A 738 -12.97 15.04 -8.99
C SER A 738 -14.44 15.20 -9.36
N GLU A 739 -14.98 14.36 -10.25
CA GLU A 739 -16.41 14.30 -10.56
C GLU A 739 -17.26 13.95 -9.32
N ALA A 740 -16.83 12.96 -8.54
CA ALA A 740 -17.48 12.59 -7.29
C ALA A 740 -17.46 13.73 -6.27
N SER A 741 -16.34 14.47 -6.16
CA SER A 741 -16.22 15.63 -5.28
C SER A 741 -17.18 16.75 -5.69
N GLN A 742 -17.32 17.01 -7.00
CA GLN A 742 -18.27 17.99 -7.52
C GLN A 742 -19.72 17.54 -7.31
N ALA A 743 -20.04 16.26 -7.49
CA ALA A 743 -21.38 15.74 -7.25
C ALA A 743 -21.79 15.83 -5.76
N VAL A 744 -20.88 15.53 -4.82
CA VAL A 744 -21.09 15.75 -3.38
C VAL A 744 -21.27 17.23 -3.07
N ALA A 745 -20.46 18.12 -3.65
CA ALA A 745 -20.61 19.56 -3.46
C ALA A 745 -21.96 20.09 -4.00
N ASN A 746 -22.47 19.54 -5.10
CA ASN A 746 -23.80 19.88 -5.62
C ASN A 746 -24.91 19.44 -4.65
N ALA A 747 -24.78 18.28 -4.00
CA ALA A 747 -25.73 17.81 -2.98
C ALA A 747 -25.69 18.67 -1.70
N GLU A 748 -24.51 19.08 -1.25
CA GLU A 748 -24.34 20.03 -0.13
C GLU A 748 -24.97 21.40 -0.44
N GLN A 749 -24.84 21.90 -1.68
CA GLN A 749 -25.51 23.12 -2.13
C GLN A 749 -27.03 22.95 -2.17
N ALA A 750 -27.54 21.83 -2.71
CA ALA A 750 -28.97 21.54 -2.72
C ALA A 750 -29.56 21.47 -1.30
N LYS A 751 -28.84 20.88 -0.34
CA LYS A 751 -29.23 20.87 1.08
C LYS A 751 -29.31 22.28 1.66
N THR A 752 -28.32 23.11 1.34
CA THR A 752 -28.29 24.53 1.78
C THR A 752 -29.47 25.32 1.20
N VAL A 753 -29.88 25.08 -0.04
CA VAL A 753 -31.05 25.72 -0.66
C VAL A 753 -32.36 25.25 -0.02
N VAL A 754 -32.51 23.95 0.26
CA VAL A 754 -33.65 23.41 1.01
C VAL A 754 -33.74 24.05 2.39
N ASP A 755 -32.66 24.06 3.16
CA ASP A 755 -32.63 24.60 4.53
C ASP A 755 -32.90 26.11 4.57
N THR A 756 -32.37 26.85 3.60
CA THR A 756 -32.66 28.29 3.43
C THR A 756 -34.14 28.49 3.14
N LYS A 757 -34.72 27.76 2.18
CA LYS A 757 -36.12 27.95 1.82
C LYS A 757 -37.07 27.51 2.94
N LEU A 758 -36.77 26.42 3.63
CA LEU A 758 -37.52 25.98 4.82
C LEU A 758 -37.50 27.06 5.92
N THR A 759 -36.36 27.72 6.13
CA THR A 759 -36.24 28.82 7.10
C THR A 759 -37.05 30.05 6.68
N GLU A 760 -37.02 30.43 5.39
CA GLU A 760 -37.87 31.52 4.86
C GLU A 760 -39.35 31.26 5.16
N ILE A 761 -39.88 30.10 4.75
CA ILE A 761 -41.32 29.76 4.83
C ILE A 761 -41.78 29.28 6.21
N THR A 762 -40.96 29.47 7.26
CA THR A 762 -41.35 29.19 8.65
C THR A 762 -41.00 30.36 9.59
N THR A 763 -40.58 31.50 9.04
CA THR A 763 -40.12 32.67 9.82
C THR A 763 -41.26 33.42 10.52
N ASP A 764 -42.44 33.48 9.90
CA ASP A 764 -43.67 34.05 10.48
C ASP A 764 -44.57 32.99 11.17
N GLY A 765 -44.30 31.71 10.91
CA GLY A 765 -45.06 30.57 11.42
C GLY A 765 -46.22 30.14 10.53
N LEU A 766 -46.37 30.75 9.34
CA LEU A 766 -47.37 30.38 8.34
C LEU A 766 -46.72 29.54 7.23
N VAL A 767 -47.44 28.53 6.72
CA VAL A 767 -47.00 27.67 5.62
C VAL A 767 -48.19 27.47 4.69
N THR A 768 -48.10 28.06 3.49
CA THR A 768 -49.11 27.90 2.43
C THR A 768 -48.88 26.61 1.62
N PRO A 769 -49.90 26.13 0.87
CA PRO A 769 -49.75 24.96 0.00
C PRO A 769 -48.64 25.13 -1.07
N ASP A 770 -48.52 26.33 -1.66
CA ASP A 770 -47.53 26.62 -2.70
C ASP A 770 -46.10 26.65 -2.15
N GLU A 771 -45.90 27.16 -0.94
CA GLU A 771 -44.60 27.17 -0.27
C GLU A 771 -44.14 25.76 0.10
N LYS A 772 -45.05 24.93 0.61
CA LYS A 772 -44.77 23.51 0.82
C LYS A 772 -44.38 22.82 -0.50
N ALA A 773 -45.13 23.04 -1.59
CA ALA A 773 -44.83 22.45 -2.90
C ALA A 773 -43.47 22.91 -3.46
N ALA A 774 -43.07 24.16 -3.21
CA ALA A 774 -41.75 24.66 -3.54
C ALA A 774 -40.65 23.94 -2.74
N VAL A 775 -40.84 23.71 -1.43
CA VAL A 775 -39.90 22.95 -0.61
C VAL A 775 -39.86 21.47 -1.00
N ASP A 776 -40.99 20.81 -1.28
CA ASP A 776 -41.04 19.43 -1.79
C ASP A 776 -40.19 19.29 -3.08
N THR A 777 -40.28 20.26 -3.99
CA THR A 777 -39.51 20.30 -5.24
C THR A 777 -38.00 20.42 -4.99
N LEU A 778 -37.60 21.22 -3.98
CA LEU A 778 -36.21 21.36 -3.57
C LEU A 778 -35.69 20.09 -2.85
N ILE A 779 -36.52 19.44 -2.03
CA ILE A 779 -36.20 18.16 -1.37
C ILE A 779 -36.00 17.05 -2.42
N GLN A 780 -36.84 16.97 -3.45
CA GLN A 780 -36.65 16.05 -4.57
C GLN A 780 -35.34 16.34 -5.34
N THR A 781 -34.99 17.63 -5.50
CA THR A 781 -33.73 18.05 -6.13
C THR A 781 -32.52 17.64 -5.29
N LEU A 782 -32.61 17.77 -3.97
CA LEU A 782 -31.61 17.31 -3.01
C LEU A 782 -31.40 15.79 -3.05
N GLU A 783 -32.47 14.99 -2.98
CA GLU A 783 -32.33 13.53 -3.00
C GLU A 783 -31.85 13.00 -4.36
N ASN A 784 -32.23 13.64 -5.47
CA ASN A 784 -31.64 13.38 -6.78
C ASN A 784 -30.12 13.66 -6.78
N ALA A 785 -29.69 14.81 -6.25
CA ALA A 785 -28.28 15.17 -6.17
C ALA A 785 -27.48 14.22 -5.26
N LYS A 786 -28.05 13.80 -4.12
CA LYS A 786 -27.47 12.79 -3.24
C LYS A 786 -27.31 11.43 -3.94
N GLN A 787 -28.29 11.02 -4.75
CA GLN A 787 -28.20 9.76 -5.50
C GLN A 787 -27.12 9.83 -6.60
N THR A 788 -27.03 10.92 -7.38
CA THR A 788 -25.93 11.09 -8.35
C THR A 788 -24.56 11.18 -7.67
N ALA A 789 -24.46 11.83 -6.51
CA ALA A 789 -23.24 11.85 -5.71
C ALA A 789 -22.86 10.45 -5.22
N LYS A 790 -23.82 9.65 -4.76
CA LYS A 790 -23.64 8.26 -4.34
C LYS A 790 -23.17 7.37 -5.48
N GLU A 791 -23.74 7.53 -6.67
CA GLU A 791 -23.30 6.81 -7.87
C GLU A 791 -21.85 7.15 -8.22
N LYS A 792 -21.51 8.44 -8.33
CA LYS A 792 -20.14 8.88 -8.65
C LYS A 792 -19.12 8.48 -7.58
N VAL A 793 -19.43 8.63 -6.29
CA VAL A 793 -18.54 8.18 -5.19
C VAL A 793 -18.35 6.66 -5.22
N ASN A 794 -19.39 5.88 -5.54
CA ASN A 794 -19.25 4.42 -5.68
C ASN A 794 -18.35 4.03 -6.87
N SER A 795 -18.42 4.75 -7.99
CA SER A 795 -17.58 4.53 -9.17
C SER A 795 -16.09 4.83 -8.97
N VAL A 796 -15.70 5.69 -8.02
CA VAL A 796 -14.27 5.89 -7.70
C VAL A 796 -13.68 4.56 -7.17
N PRO A 797 -12.50 4.09 -7.62
CA PRO A 797 -11.93 2.83 -7.15
C PRO A 797 -11.66 2.76 -5.63
N ASN A 798 -11.55 1.54 -5.12
CA ASN A 798 -11.36 1.29 -3.69
C ASN A 798 -9.88 1.36 -3.30
N GLY A 799 -9.51 2.46 -2.65
CA GLY A 799 -8.13 2.76 -2.24
C GLY A 799 -7.68 4.15 -2.66
N THR A 800 -8.34 4.74 -3.66
CA THR A 800 -8.12 6.10 -4.14
C THR A 800 -8.27 7.10 -2.98
N ALA A 801 -7.22 7.88 -2.73
CA ALA A 801 -7.17 8.79 -1.59
C ALA A 801 -8.26 9.87 -1.71
N GLY A 802 -9.02 10.11 -0.63
CA GLY A 802 -10.14 11.05 -0.61
C GLY A 802 -11.53 10.42 -0.77
N LYS A 803 -11.67 9.22 -1.37
CA LYS A 803 -12.98 8.55 -1.54
C LYS A 803 -13.77 8.46 -0.22
N GLY A 804 -13.11 8.05 0.87
CA GLY A 804 -13.74 7.93 2.19
C GLY A 804 -14.16 9.28 2.81
N GLU A 805 -13.49 10.38 2.47
CA GLU A 805 -13.85 11.73 2.92
C GLU A 805 -15.09 12.24 2.15
N LEU A 806 -15.18 11.95 0.85
CA LEU A 806 -16.38 12.23 0.04
C LEU A 806 -17.59 11.41 0.50
N GLN A 807 -17.39 10.12 0.79
CA GLN A 807 -18.43 9.26 1.36
C GLN A 807 -18.94 9.82 2.70
N THR A 808 -18.02 10.19 3.60
CA THR A 808 -18.37 10.79 4.90
C THR A 808 -19.13 12.11 4.75
N ARG A 809 -18.74 12.97 3.79
CA ARG A 809 -19.48 14.21 3.49
C ARG A 809 -20.90 13.91 3.00
N LEU A 810 -21.05 12.97 2.07
CA LEU A 810 -22.34 12.55 1.53
C LEU A 810 -23.28 11.94 2.58
N ASP A 811 -22.76 11.06 3.43
CA ASP A 811 -23.54 10.40 4.50
C ASP A 811 -23.99 11.40 5.59
N ASN A 812 -23.27 12.52 5.75
CA ASN A 812 -23.68 13.63 6.63
C ASN A 812 -24.79 14.52 6.02
N ILE A 813 -25.17 14.35 4.75
CA ILE A 813 -26.27 15.10 4.13
C ILE A 813 -27.61 14.50 4.55
N THR A 814 -28.09 14.93 5.72
CA THR A 814 -29.38 14.49 6.27
C THR A 814 -30.53 14.74 5.30
N SER A 815 -31.47 13.80 5.23
CA SER A 815 -32.75 14.04 4.56
C SER A 815 -33.58 15.07 5.33
N VAL A 816 -34.43 15.79 4.60
CA VAL A 816 -35.28 16.85 5.16
C VAL A 816 -36.75 16.44 5.05
N THR A 817 -37.52 16.69 6.10
CA THR A 817 -38.98 16.53 6.10
C THR A 817 -39.65 17.80 5.57
N SER A 818 -40.66 17.65 4.72
CA SER A 818 -41.56 18.75 4.37
C SER A 818 -42.22 19.35 5.62
N PRO A 819 -42.53 20.65 5.64
CA PRO A 819 -43.45 21.21 6.63
C PRO A 819 -44.90 20.74 6.39
N GLU A 820 -45.73 20.96 7.40
CA GLU A 820 -47.20 20.83 7.35
C GLU A 820 -47.82 22.18 6.92
N ILE A 821 -49.04 22.16 6.36
CA ILE A 821 -49.76 23.37 5.92
C ILE A 821 -50.63 23.86 7.08
N ASN A 822 -50.59 25.16 7.38
CA ASN A 822 -51.38 25.77 8.47
C ASN A 822 -52.02 27.14 8.12
N ASP A 823 -51.83 27.61 6.89
CA ASP A 823 -52.63 28.66 6.24
C ASP A 823 -53.10 28.13 4.88
N VAL A 824 -54.22 27.38 4.89
CA VAL A 824 -54.65 26.57 3.73
C VAL A 824 -55.19 27.41 2.57
N ASP A 825 -55.90 28.51 2.85
CA ASP A 825 -56.42 29.43 1.84
C ASP A 825 -55.52 30.64 1.58
N SER A 826 -54.35 30.70 2.24
CA SER A 826 -53.30 31.72 2.06
C SER A 826 -53.78 33.13 2.41
N ASN A 827 -54.52 33.25 3.51
CA ASN A 827 -55.15 34.50 3.95
C ASN A 827 -54.27 35.33 4.92
N GLY A 828 -53.18 34.76 5.44
CA GLY A 828 -52.27 35.42 6.39
C GLY A 828 -52.65 35.22 7.88
N VAL A 829 -53.51 34.25 8.19
CA VAL A 829 -53.94 33.89 9.54
C VAL A 829 -53.92 32.36 9.66
N LEU A 830 -53.47 31.83 10.81
CA LEU A 830 -53.51 30.40 11.09
C LEU A 830 -54.94 29.85 11.03
N ASP A 831 -55.11 28.71 10.34
CA ASP A 831 -56.33 27.88 10.34
C ASP A 831 -56.92 27.71 11.77
N THR A 832 -56.04 27.48 12.76
CA THR A 832 -56.40 27.26 14.18
C THR A 832 -56.92 28.51 14.87
N ASP A 833 -56.45 29.69 14.47
CA ASP A 833 -56.86 30.97 15.06
C ASP A 833 -58.20 31.39 14.47
N GLN A 834 -58.41 31.21 13.16
CA GLN A 834 -59.72 31.36 12.53
C GLN A 834 -60.77 30.43 13.14
N LEU A 835 -60.42 29.16 13.37
CA LEU A 835 -61.29 28.19 14.06
C LEU A 835 -61.63 28.65 15.48
N SER A 836 -60.66 29.23 16.19
CA SER A 836 -60.86 29.75 17.55
C SER A 836 -61.78 30.98 17.58
N GLU A 837 -61.61 31.93 16.65
CA GLU A 837 -62.51 33.07 16.48
C GLU A 837 -63.93 32.61 16.11
N ALA A 838 -64.06 31.65 15.19
CA ALA A 838 -65.34 31.08 14.80
C ALA A 838 -66.03 30.36 15.97
N SER A 839 -65.28 29.62 16.78
CA SER A 839 -65.80 28.95 17.99
C SER A 839 -66.31 29.97 19.00
N GLN A 840 -65.57 31.06 19.24
CA GLN A 840 -66.01 32.13 20.14
C GLN A 840 -67.25 32.87 19.60
N ALA A 841 -67.34 33.08 18.29
CA ALA A 841 -68.52 33.70 17.67
C ALA A 841 -69.77 32.82 17.81
N VAL A 842 -69.64 31.50 17.64
CA VAL A 842 -70.74 30.54 17.91
C VAL A 842 -71.13 30.56 19.39
N VAL A 843 -70.17 30.58 20.33
CA VAL A 843 -70.46 30.71 21.77
C VAL A 843 -71.21 32.02 22.08
N ASN A 844 -70.87 33.13 21.42
CA ASN A 844 -71.59 34.40 21.60
C ASN A 844 -73.05 34.30 21.11
N ALA A 845 -73.31 33.59 20.02
CA ALA A 845 -74.66 33.33 19.52
C ALA A 845 -75.46 32.38 20.44
N GLU A 846 -74.82 31.34 21.00
CA GLU A 846 -75.41 30.45 22.01
C GLU A 846 -75.78 31.23 23.29
N GLN A 847 -74.91 32.15 23.74
CA GLN A 847 -75.18 33.03 24.88
C GLN A 847 -76.32 34.02 24.60
N ALA A 848 -76.36 34.61 23.40
CA ALA A 848 -77.46 35.49 23.00
C ALA A 848 -78.80 34.73 22.94
N LYS A 849 -78.80 33.46 22.49
CA LYS A 849 -80.00 32.60 22.50
C LYS A 849 -80.48 32.35 23.93
N ALA A 850 -79.58 32.02 24.85
CA ALA A 850 -79.91 31.84 26.27
C ALA A 850 -80.44 33.15 26.91
N ALA A 851 -79.90 34.32 26.53
CA ALA A 851 -80.42 35.61 27.00
C ALA A 851 -81.85 35.89 26.51
N VAL A 852 -82.15 35.61 25.24
CA VAL A 852 -83.52 35.68 24.69
C VAL A 852 -84.44 34.72 25.42
N ASP A 853 -84.07 33.44 25.55
CA ASP A 853 -84.92 32.41 26.16
C ASP A 853 -85.24 32.73 27.63
N ASN A 854 -84.24 33.20 28.39
CA ASN A 854 -84.43 33.64 29.77
C ASN A 854 -85.39 34.83 29.84
N LYS A 855 -85.22 35.86 28.99
CA LYS A 855 -86.09 37.05 29.01
C LYS A 855 -87.51 36.76 28.54
N VAL A 856 -87.69 35.89 27.53
CA VAL A 856 -89.02 35.39 27.13
C VAL A 856 -89.69 34.63 28.27
N THR A 857 -88.94 33.80 29.00
CA THR A 857 -89.47 33.08 30.18
C THR A 857 -89.84 34.05 31.32
N GLU A 858 -89.05 35.11 31.53
CA GLU A 858 -89.32 36.17 32.50
C GLU A 858 -90.61 36.93 32.16
N VAL A 859 -90.73 37.50 30.96
CA VAL A 859 -91.88 38.34 30.54
C VAL A 859 -93.12 37.54 30.13
N THR A 860 -93.16 36.23 30.38
CA THR A 860 -94.38 35.42 30.25
C THR A 860 -94.70 34.66 31.55
N SER A 861 -93.99 34.96 32.64
CA SER A 861 -94.04 34.18 33.88
C SER A 861 -95.34 34.31 34.67
N ASP A 862 -96.04 35.44 34.54
CA ASP A 862 -97.34 35.70 35.18
C ASP A 862 -98.52 35.62 34.20
N GLY A 863 -98.24 35.60 32.90
CA GLY A 863 -99.20 35.56 31.81
C GLY A 863 -99.57 36.94 31.25
N LEU A 864 -98.96 38.01 31.74
CA LEU A 864 -99.09 39.37 31.21
C LEU A 864 -97.85 39.72 30.37
N VAL A 865 -98.04 40.55 29.35
CA VAL A 865 -96.98 41.04 28.45
C VAL A 865 -97.30 42.48 28.08
N THR A 866 -96.47 43.41 28.55
CA THR A 866 -96.58 44.84 28.19
C THR A 866 -95.82 45.18 26.90
N PRO A 867 -96.09 46.34 26.26
CA PRO A 867 -95.36 46.79 25.09
C PRO A 867 -93.84 46.97 25.31
N ASP A 868 -93.44 47.44 26.50
CA ASP A 868 -92.02 47.68 26.83
C ASP A 868 -91.25 46.36 27.00
N GLU A 869 -91.84 45.38 27.69
CA GLU A 869 -91.25 44.03 27.84
C GLU A 869 -91.08 43.32 26.49
N LYS A 870 -92.06 43.45 25.61
CA LYS A 870 -91.95 42.96 24.23
C LYS A 870 -90.79 43.65 23.49
N SER A 871 -90.61 44.95 23.67
CA SER A 871 -89.50 45.72 23.06
C SER A 871 -88.12 45.29 23.60
N GLU A 872 -88.01 44.90 24.87
CA GLU A 872 -86.78 44.30 25.41
C GLU A 872 -86.46 42.95 24.75
N VAL A 873 -87.47 42.08 24.58
CA VAL A 873 -87.32 40.79 23.88
C VAL A 873 -86.95 40.99 22.41
N ASP A 874 -87.62 41.89 21.67
CA ASP A 874 -87.31 42.19 20.27
C ASP A 874 -85.85 42.65 20.09
N THR A 875 -85.32 43.41 21.07
CA THR A 875 -83.94 43.90 21.07
C THR A 875 -82.92 42.75 21.29
N LEU A 876 -83.24 41.80 22.17
CA LEU A 876 -82.42 40.60 22.37
C LEU A 876 -82.49 39.67 21.15
N ILE A 877 -83.64 39.54 20.48
CA ILE A 877 -83.77 38.76 19.23
C ILE A 877 -82.92 39.35 18.10
N GLN A 878 -82.89 40.68 17.95
CA GLN A 878 -81.99 41.37 17.01
C GLN A 878 -80.50 41.13 17.34
N THR A 879 -80.17 41.10 18.63
CA THR A 879 -78.80 40.81 19.12
C THR A 879 -78.40 39.37 18.80
N LEU A 880 -79.31 38.40 19.00
CA LEU A 880 -79.14 36.99 18.63
C LEU A 880 -78.90 36.83 17.13
N GLU A 881 -79.72 37.43 16.27
CA GLU A 881 -79.56 37.26 14.82
C GLU A 881 -78.26 37.91 14.30
N SER A 882 -77.86 39.05 14.89
CA SER A 882 -76.56 39.68 14.62
C SER A 882 -75.38 38.80 15.04
N ALA A 883 -75.49 38.12 16.18
CA ALA A 883 -74.49 37.17 16.66
C ALA A 883 -74.43 35.90 15.77
N LYS A 884 -75.58 35.37 15.34
CA LYS A 884 -75.65 34.25 14.39
C LYS A 884 -75.03 34.59 13.05
N GLN A 885 -75.29 35.79 12.51
CA GLN A 885 -74.65 36.25 11.26
C GLN A 885 -73.12 36.38 11.42
N THR A 886 -72.66 36.98 12.51
CA THR A 886 -71.21 37.10 12.81
C THR A 886 -70.55 35.73 12.94
N ALA A 887 -71.22 34.78 13.60
CA ALA A 887 -70.76 33.40 13.70
C ALA A 887 -70.73 32.70 12.33
N GLN A 888 -71.74 32.92 11.49
CA GLN A 888 -71.81 32.33 10.15
C GLN A 888 -70.68 32.83 9.25
N GLU A 889 -70.34 34.12 9.32
CA GLU A 889 -69.23 34.72 8.58
C GLU A 889 -67.88 34.16 9.03
N LYS A 890 -67.62 34.10 10.35
CA LYS A 890 -66.38 33.53 10.89
C LYS A 890 -66.24 32.04 10.58
N VAL A 891 -67.29 31.24 10.82
CA VAL A 891 -67.31 29.79 10.50
C VAL A 891 -67.14 29.53 9.00
N ASN A 892 -67.68 30.40 8.13
CA ASN A 892 -67.45 30.30 6.69
C ASN A 892 -65.99 30.60 6.30
N SER A 893 -65.34 31.53 7.00
CA SER A 893 -63.96 31.96 6.73
C SER A 893 -62.89 30.92 7.08
N VAL A 894 -63.14 30.04 8.06
CA VAL A 894 -62.24 28.90 8.37
C VAL A 894 -62.11 28.00 7.13
N PRO A 895 -60.91 27.50 6.73
CA PRO A 895 -60.78 26.58 5.60
C PRO A 895 -61.59 25.27 5.74
N SER A 896 -61.88 24.61 4.63
CA SER A 896 -62.75 23.42 4.62
C SER A 896 -62.10 22.14 5.16
N SER A 897 -60.77 22.12 5.26
CA SER A 897 -59.97 21.02 5.79
C SER A 897 -59.67 21.14 7.29
N THR A 898 -59.95 22.29 7.90
CA THR A 898 -59.67 22.53 9.32
C THR A 898 -60.58 21.69 10.22
N GLU A 899 -60.00 20.87 11.09
CA GLU A 899 -60.74 20.02 12.02
C GLU A 899 -61.66 20.86 12.92
N GLY A 900 -62.85 20.33 13.24
CA GLY A 900 -63.84 21.03 14.07
C GLY A 900 -64.73 22.05 13.35
N LYS A 901 -64.43 22.50 12.12
CA LYS A 901 -65.32 23.43 11.37
C LYS A 901 -66.75 22.88 11.21
N SER A 902 -66.87 21.59 10.90
CA SER A 902 -68.14 20.83 10.82
C SER A 902 -68.99 21.00 12.08
N ASP A 903 -68.35 20.95 13.25
CA ASP A 903 -69.04 20.92 14.53
C ASP A 903 -69.51 22.33 14.93
N LEU A 904 -68.75 23.35 14.54
CA LEU A 904 -69.18 24.75 14.64
C LEU A 904 -70.36 25.07 13.70
N GLN A 905 -70.33 24.58 12.45
CA GLN A 905 -71.46 24.69 11.53
C GLN A 905 -72.71 24.00 12.09
N THR A 906 -72.55 22.81 12.68
CA THR A 906 -73.64 22.04 13.30
C THR A 906 -74.20 22.75 14.54
N ARG A 907 -73.34 23.25 15.44
CA ARG A 907 -73.75 24.05 16.61
C ARG A 907 -74.54 25.29 16.20
N LEU A 908 -74.01 26.07 15.25
CA LEU A 908 -74.66 27.28 14.74
C LEU A 908 -76.02 26.97 14.08
N GLY A 909 -76.11 25.91 13.28
CA GLY A 909 -77.36 25.48 12.65
C GLY A 909 -78.42 25.02 13.65
N ASN A 910 -78.01 24.56 14.84
CA ASN A 910 -78.92 24.20 15.93
C ASN A 910 -79.44 25.40 16.75
N ILE A 911 -78.94 26.63 16.52
CA ILE A 911 -79.43 27.85 17.18
C ILE A 911 -80.76 28.29 16.54
N ALA A 912 -81.84 27.66 16.99
CA ALA A 912 -83.20 27.96 16.57
C ALA A 912 -83.55 29.45 16.73
N SER A 913 -84.30 30.00 15.78
CA SER A 913 -84.89 31.34 15.90
C SER A 913 -86.00 31.36 16.96
N VAL A 914 -86.20 32.52 17.60
CA VAL A 914 -87.23 32.73 18.63
C VAL A 914 -88.28 33.70 18.12
N ALA A 915 -89.54 33.46 18.45
CA ALA A 915 -90.63 34.40 18.20
C ALA A 915 -90.80 35.33 19.42
N SER A 916 -91.10 36.61 19.17
CA SER A 916 -91.54 37.53 20.23
C SER A 916 -92.87 37.05 20.84
N PRO A 917 -93.13 37.31 22.13
CA PRO A 917 -94.49 37.26 22.67
C PRO A 917 -95.39 38.30 22.01
N GLU A 918 -96.71 38.10 22.17
CA GLU A 918 -97.77 39.05 21.83
C GLU A 918 -98.11 39.91 23.06
N VAL A 919 -98.49 41.18 22.87
CA VAL A 919 -98.94 42.07 23.96
C VAL A 919 -100.36 41.68 24.38
N ASN A 920 -100.61 41.61 25.69
CA ASN A 920 -101.94 41.30 26.24
C ASN A 920 -102.33 42.10 27.52
N ASP A 921 -101.44 42.98 27.97
CA ASP A 921 -101.71 44.10 28.91
C ASP A 921 -101.18 45.38 28.23
N ALA A 922 -101.99 45.94 27.33
CA ALA A 922 -101.55 46.97 26.39
C ALA A 922 -101.41 48.38 26.99
N ASP A 923 -102.03 48.66 28.14
CA ASP A 923 -101.87 49.92 28.89
C ASP A 923 -101.06 49.76 30.20
N GLY A 924 -100.64 48.53 30.54
CA GLY A 924 -99.76 48.24 31.68
C GLY A 924 -100.46 48.32 33.03
N ASN A 925 -101.74 47.92 33.09
CA ASN A 925 -102.58 48.09 34.28
C ASN A 925 -102.59 46.86 35.22
N GLY A 926 -102.07 45.71 34.78
CA GLY A 926 -102.05 44.45 35.54
C GLY A 926 -103.29 43.57 35.34
N VAL A 927 -104.08 43.80 34.29
CA VAL A 927 -105.27 43.01 33.91
C VAL A 927 -105.22 42.76 32.41
N LEU A 928 -105.57 41.54 31.99
CA LEU A 928 -105.63 41.19 30.57
C LEU A 928 -106.64 42.05 29.80
N ASP A 929 -106.24 42.56 28.63
CA ASP A 929 -107.09 43.23 27.62
C ASP A 929 -108.43 42.50 27.42
N THR A 930 -108.37 41.16 27.37
CA THR A 930 -109.53 40.28 27.13
C THR A 930 -110.48 40.16 28.34
N GLU A 931 -109.97 40.34 29.56
CA GLU A 931 -110.78 40.39 30.79
C GLU A 931 -111.48 41.76 30.91
N GLN A 932 -110.76 42.85 30.63
CA GLN A 932 -111.35 44.19 30.57
C GLN A 932 -112.46 44.29 29.51
N LEU A 933 -112.23 43.72 28.32
CA LEU A 933 -113.23 43.63 27.25
C LEU A 933 -114.48 42.83 27.70
N SER A 934 -114.29 41.77 28.48
CA SER A 934 -115.37 40.96 29.06
C SER A 934 -116.20 41.77 30.08
N GLU A 935 -115.54 42.49 31.00
CA GLU A 935 -116.22 43.39 31.94
C GLU A 935 -117.00 44.51 31.23
N ALA A 936 -116.39 45.12 30.21
CA ALA A 936 -117.04 46.15 29.39
C ALA A 936 -118.26 45.60 28.65
N SER A 937 -118.15 44.40 28.08
CA SER A 937 -119.27 43.73 27.39
C SER A 937 -120.43 43.45 28.34
N GLN A 938 -120.15 42.95 29.55
CA GLN A 938 -121.18 42.74 30.58
C GLN A 938 -121.81 44.06 31.05
N ALA A 939 -121.05 45.14 31.17
CA ALA A 939 -121.57 46.46 31.53
C ALA A 939 -122.50 47.03 30.44
N VAL A 940 -122.16 46.86 29.15
CA VAL A 940 -123.05 47.23 28.02
C VAL A 940 -124.33 46.38 28.04
N VAL A 941 -124.24 45.07 28.26
CA VAL A 941 -125.42 44.18 28.40
C VAL A 941 -126.33 44.64 29.54
N ASN A 942 -125.77 45.08 30.67
CA ASN A 942 -126.56 45.61 31.79
C ASN A 942 -127.32 46.90 31.41
N ALA A 943 -126.73 47.76 30.58
CA ALA A 943 -127.39 48.97 30.07
C ALA A 943 -128.49 48.64 29.02
N GLU A 944 -128.27 47.65 28.15
CA GLU A 944 -129.27 47.13 27.20
C GLU A 944 -130.48 46.52 27.94
N GLN A 945 -130.24 45.78 29.03
CA GLN A 945 -131.29 45.25 29.90
C GLN A 945 -132.04 46.36 30.63
N ALA A 946 -131.34 47.38 31.16
CA ALA A 946 -131.98 48.53 31.79
C ALA A 946 -132.86 49.32 30.81
N LYS A 947 -132.42 49.48 29.54
CA LYS A 947 -133.23 50.10 28.48
C LYS A 947 -134.48 49.30 28.19
N THR A 948 -134.35 47.97 28.10
CA THR A 948 -135.48 47.05 27.91
C THR A 948 -136.49 47.14 29.06
N ALA A 949 -136.03 47.29 30.31
CA ALA A 949 -136.89 47.48 31.47
C ALA A 949 -137.63 48.83 31.44
N VAL A 950 -136.95 49.92 31.07
CA VAL A 950 -137.57 51.24 30.86
C VAL A 950 -138.65 51.17 29.77
N ASP A 951 -138.33 50.61 28.60
CA ASP A 951 -139.25 50.52 27.46
C ASP A 951 -140.48 49.67 27.78
N THR A 952 -140.27 48.54 28.47
CA THR A 952 -141.36 47.67 28.92
C THR A 952 -142.28 48.42 29.89
N LYS A 953 -141.72 49.09 30.90
CA LYS A 953 -142.53 49.83 31.88
C LYS A 953 -143.25 51.03 31.25
N LEU A 954 -142.59 51.75 30.34
CA LEU A 954 -143.20 52.86 29.61
C LEU A 954 -144.37 52.40 28.72
N ALA A 955 -144.23 51.25 28.06
CA ALA A 955 -145.32 50.64 27.29
C ALA A 955 -146.47 50.14 28.18
N GLU A 956 -146.18 49.62 29.39
CA GLU A 956 -147.21 49.27 30.38
C GLU A 956 -148.00 50.50 30.84
N VAL A 957 -147.33 51.59 31.26
CA VAL A 957 -147.98 52.78 31.85
C VAL A 957 -148.48 53.78 30.81
N THR A 958 -148.63 53.37 29.55
CA THR A 958 -149.25 54.18 28.50
C THR A 958 -150.31 53.39 27.69
N VAL A 959 -150.64 52.17 28.13
CA VAL A 959 -151.46 51.21 27.36
C VAL A 959 -152.95 51.58 27.27
N ASP A 960 -153.49 52.23 28.30
CA ASP A 960 -154.86 52.74 28.37
C ASP A 960 -154.95 54.25 28.09
N GLY A 961 -153.80 54.93 28.02
CA GLY A 961 -153.69 56.38 27.83
C GLY A 961 -153.69 57.21 29.12
N LEU A 962 -153.74 56.56 30.29
CA LEU A 962 -153.65 57.22 31.59
C LEU A 962 -152.23 57.05 32.19
N VAL A 963 -151.79 58.04 32.96
CA VAL A 963 -150.49 58.06 33.63
C VAL A 963 -150.67 58.68 35.02
N THR A 964 -150.53 57.86 36.05
CA THR A 964 -150.59 58.32 37.45
C THR A 964 -149.22 58.83 37.96
N PRO A 965 -149.17 59.62 39.06
CA PRO A 965 -147.92 60.07 39.66
C PRO A 965 -146.98 58.94 40.09
N ASP A 966 -147.53 57.84 40.64
CA ASP A 966 -146.75 56.69 41.10
C ASP A 966 -146.13 55.91 39.93
N GLU A 967 -146.87 55.73 38.84
CA GLU A 967 -146.36 55.08 37.62
C GLU A 967 -145.24 55.87 36.97
N LYS A 968 -145.40 57.20 36.87
CA LYS A 968 -144.32 58.09 36.43
C LYS A 968 -143.10 57.95 37.34
N SER A 969 -143.28 57.89 38.66
CA SER A 969 -142.18 57.73 39.62
C SER A 969 -141.40 56.42 39.43
N VAL A 970 -142.09 55.33 39.05
CA VAL A 970 -141.42 54.05 38.71
C VAL A 970 -140.63 54.15 37.41
N VAL A 971 -141.18 54.82 36.38
CA VAL A 971 -140.46 55.06 35.12
C VAL A 971 -139.24 55.97 35.33
N ASP A 972 -139.35 57.04 36.12
CA ASP A 972 -138.23 57.92 36.47
C ASP A 972 -137.08 57.16 37.14
N ALA A 973 -137.38 56.26 38.08
CA ALA A 973 -136.39 55.43 38.76
C ALA A 973 -135.69 54.43 37.81
N LEU A 974 -136.41 53.88 36.83
CA LEU A 974 -135.84 53.02 35.79
C LEU A 974 -134.97 53.82 34.81
N ILE A 975 -135.37 55.04 34.44
CA ILE A 975 -134.56 55.96 33.61
C ILE A 975 -133.25 56.34 34.35
N GLN A 976 -133.31 56.63 35.65
CA GLN A 976 -132.10 56.87 36.45
C GLN A 976 -131.19 55.64 36.52
N THR A 977 -131.77 54.44 36.60
CA THR A 977 -131.04 53.17 36.60
C THR A 977 -130.35 52.92 35.24
N LEU A 978 -131.05 53.19 34.13
CA LEU A 978 -130.51 53.14 32.77
C LEU A 978 -129.32 54.09 32.59
N GLU A 979 -129.45 55.35 32.97
CA GLU A 979 -128.36 56.32 32.78
C GLU A 979 -127.14 55.98 33.66
N SER A 980 -127.38 55.46 34.88
CA SER A 980 -126.31 54.93 35.75
C SER A 980 -125.60 53.71 35.13
N ALA A 981 -126.35 52.82 34.47
CA ALA A 981 -125.80 51.67 33.76
C ALA A 981 -125.00 52.10 32.52
N LYS A 982 -125.52 53.05 31.71
CA LYS A 982 -124.79 53.63 30.58
C LYS A 982 -123.49 54.30 31.01
N GLN A 983 -123.50 55.09 32.08
CA GLN A 983 -122.29 55.73 32.60
C GLN A 983 -121.27 54.69 33.10
N THR A 984 -121.72 53.60 33.72
CA THR A 984 -120.85 52.49 34.16
C THR A 984 -120.23 51.76 32.96
N ALA A 985 -121.05 51.47 31.94
CA ALA A 985 -120.59 50.88 30.69
C ALA A 985 -119.56 51.76 29.98
N GLN A 986 -119.80 53.08 29.89
CA GLN A 986 -118.86 54.01 29.25
C GLN A 986 -117.51 54.05 29.97
N VAL A 987 -117.50 53.99 31.31
CA VAL A 987 -116.25 53.91 32.08
C VAL A 987 -115.50 52.61 31.75
N LYS A 988 -116.17 51.45 31.76
CA LYS A 988 -115.51 50.17 31.44
C LYS A 988 -115.04 50.09 29.98
N VAL A 989 -115.85 50.51 29.00
CA VAL A 989 -115.44 50.57 27.58
C VAL A 989 -114.26 51.52 27.37
N ASN A 990 -114.21 52.66 28.08
CA ASN A 990 -113.05 53.56 28.05
C ASN A 990 -111.79 52.97 28.70
N SER A 991 -111.94 52.03 29.64
CA SER A 991 -110.82 51.35 30.31
C SER A 991 -110.23 50.19 29.51
N VAL A 992 -110.97 49.61 28.56
CA VAL A 992 -110.35 48.67 27.59
C VAL A 992 -109.30 49.44 26.78
N PRO A 993 -108.09 48.90 26.53
CA PRO A 993 -107.09 49.57 25.70
C PRO A 993 -107.58 49.88 24.27
N ASN A 994 -106.83 50.71 23.55
CA ASN A 994 -107.14 50.96 22.14
C ASN A 994 -106.64 49.80 21.29
N ASP A 995 -107.26 49.59 20.12
CA ASP A 995 -106.99 48.47 19.20
C ASP A 995 -107.32 47.06 19.74
N THR A 996 -107.74 46.91 21.01
CA THR A 996 -108.31 45.67 21.55
C THR A 996 -109.56 45.25 20.76
N VAL A 997 -109.49 44.09 20.09
CA VAL A 997 -110.52 43.62 19.14
C VAL A 997 -111.89 43.50 19.81
N GLY A 998 -112.88 44.24 19.30
CA GLY A 998 -114.26 44.26 19.79
C GLY A 998 -114.63 45.47 20.65
N LYS A 999 -113.67 46.31 21.06
CA LYS A 999 -113.96 47.56 21.79
C LYS A 999 -114.94 48.48 21.04
N ASP A 1000 -114.69 48.69 19.75
CA ASP A 1000 -115.52 49.57 18.90
C ASP A 1000 -116.95 49.04 18.74
N ASP A 1001 -117.14 47.72 18.72
CA ASP A 1001 -118.47 47.09 18.70
C ASP A 1001 -119.23 47.34 20.02
N LEU A 1002 -118.53 47.33 21.16
CA LEU A 1002 -119.11 47.66 22.47
C LEU A 1002 -119.48 49.14 22.58
N GLN A 1003 -118.60 50.04 22.11
CA GLN A 1003 -118.91 51.47 22.05
C GLN A 1003 -120.12 51.72 21.14
N THR A 1004 -120.13 51.12 19.95
CA THR A 1004 -121.25 51.22 19.01
C THR A 1004 -122.56 50.71 19.62
N ARG A 1005 -122.55 49.59 20.34
CA ARG A 1005 -123.74 49.10 21.07
C ARG A 1005 -124.21 50.10 22.13
N LEU A 1006 -123.30 50.64 22.93
CA LEU A 1006 -123.59 51.60 24.00
C LEU A 1006 -124.18 52.92 23.46
N ASP A 1007 -123.62 53.46 22.38
CA ASP A 1007 -124.09 54.70 21.75
C ASP A 1007 -125.48 54.55 21.14
N ASN A 1008 -125.83 53.35 20.66
CA ASN A 1008 -127.18 53.03 20.17
C ASN A 1008 -128.24 52.92 21.29
N ILE A 1009 -127.86 52.94 22.59
CA ILE A 1009 -128.81 52.95 23.70
C ILE A 1009 -129.42 54.35 23.85
N ALA A 1010 -130.46 54.62 23.08
CA ALA A 1010 -131.19 55.88 23.08
C ALA A 1010 -131.68 56.29 24.48
N SER A 1011 -131.55 57.57 24.82
CA SER A 1011 -132.12 58.13 26.06
C SER A 1011 -133.66 58.17 25.98
N VAL A 1012 -134.33 58.01 27.12
CA VAL A 1012 -135.79 57.95 27.22
C VAL A 1012 -136.31 59.17 27.99
N THR A 1013 -137.38 59.78 27.49
CA THR A 1013 -138.12 60.86 28.17
C THR A 1013 -139.20 60.29 29.09
N SER A 1014 -139.31 60.85 30.30
CA SER A 1014 -140.38 60.51 31.24
C SER A 1014 -141.77 60.92 30.70
N PRO A 1015 -142.84 60.16 30.96
CA PRO A 1015 -144.20 60.53 30.57
C PRO A 1015 -144.75 61.69 31.39
N GLU A 1016 -145.73 62.41 30.84
CA GLU A 1016 -146.48 63.45 31.56
C GLU A 1016 -147.62 62.80 32.36
N VAL A 1017 -147.91 63.31 33.57
CA VAL A 1017 -149.07 62.86 34.38
C VAL A 1017 -150.35 63.43 33.78
N ASN A 1018 -151.37 62.60 33.57
CA ASN A 1018 -152.66 63.01 33.02
C ASN A 1018 -153.90 62.39 33.73
N ASP A 1019 -153.67 61.58 34.77
CA ASP A 1019 -154.64 61.19 35.80
C ASP A 1019 -154.01 61.47 37.18
N ALA A 1020 -154.04 62.74 37.59
CA ALA A 1020 -153.22 63.25 38.68
C ALA A 1020 -153.75 62.96 40.09
N ASP A 1021 -155.03 62.59 40.24
CA ASP A 1021 -155.62 62.04 41.48
C ASP A 1021 -155.92 60.53 41.40
N SER A 1022 -155.57 59.88 40.28
CA SER A 1022 -155.65 58.42 40.05
C SER A 1022 -157.08 57.89 40.12
N ASN A 1023 -158.01 58.60 39.48
CA ASN A 1023 -159.44 58.31 39.51
C ASN A 1023 -159.94 57.47 38.30
N GLY A 1024 -159.12 57.28 37.26
CA GLY A 1024 -159.46 56.55 36.04
C GLY A 1024 -160.08 57.40 34.92
N VAL A 1025 -159.95 58.74 34.98
CA VAL A 1025 -160.43 59.70 33.98
C VAL A 1025 -159.32 60.72 33.71
N LEU A 1026 -159.20 61.19 32.47
CA LEU A 1026 -158.23 62.21 32.12
C LEU A 1026 -158.53 63.55 32.82
N ASP A 1027 -157.50 64.16 33.41
CA ASP A 1027 -157.47 65.55 33.92
C ASP A 1027 -158.16 66.52 32.95
N THR A 1028 -157.89 66.36 31.65
CA THR A 1028 -158.42 67.21 30.57
C THR A 1028 -159.90 66.97 30.25
N GLU A 1029 -160.41 65.76 30.48
CA GLU A 1029 -161.83 65.43 30.34
C GLU A 1029 -162.62 65.98 31.54
N GLN A 1030 -162.11 65.80 32.76
CA GLN A 1030 -162.68 66.42 33.97
C GLN A 1030 -162.71 67.95 33.86
N LEU A 1031 -161.64 68.56 33.34
CA LEU A 1031 -161.59 70.00 33.06
C LEU A 1031 -162.65 70.43 32.04
N SER A 1032 -162.90 69.61 31.01
CA SER A 1032 -163.94 69.85 30.01
C SER A 1032 -165.35 69.78 30.62
N GLU A 1033 -165.65 68.75 31.42
CA GLU A 1033 -166.90 68.64 32.16
C GLU A 1033 -167.12 69.82 33.12
N ALA A 1034 -166.07 70.22 33.86
CA ALA A 1034 -166.10 71.36 34.75
C ALA A 1034 -166.34 72.68 33.98
N SER A 1035 -165.71 72.86 32.82
CA SER A 1035 -165.91 74.03 31.96
C SER A 1035 -167.35 74.11 31.43
N GLN A 1036 -167.93 72.97 31.03
CA GLN A 1036 -169.32 72.89 30.62
C GLN A 1036 -170.29 73.14 31.78
N ALA A 1037 -170.00 72.65 32.98
CA ALA A 1037 -170.81 72.90 34.17
C ALA A 1037 -170.79 74.39 34.58
N VAL A 1038 -169.62 75.04 34.54
CA VAL A 1038 -169.50 76.50 34.74
C VAL A 1038 -170.25 77.26 33.65
N ALA A 1039 -170.13 76.88 32.38
CA ALA A 1039 -170.88 77.50 31.28
C ALA A 1039 -172.41 77.35 31.45
N ASN A 1040 -172.88 76.21 31.97
CA ASN A 1040 -174.30 76.02 32.29
C ASN A 1040 -174.76 76.95 33.43
N ALA A 1041 -173.91 77.19 34.44
CA ALA A 1041 -174.19 78.15 35.51
C ALA A 1041 -174.19 79.61 35.03
N GLU A 1042 -173.28 79.98 34.12
CA GLU A 1042 -173.25 81.30 33.45
C GLU A 1042 -174.51 81.52 32.60
N GLN A 1043 -174.97 80.48 31.87
CA GLN A 1043 -176.23 80.53 31.12
C GLN A 1043 -177.45 80.65 32.04
N ALA A 1044 -177.49 79.89 33.14
CA ALA A 1044 -178.56 80.01 34.14
C ALA A 1044 -178.58 81.42 34.78
N LYS A 1045 -177.41 82.02 35.04
CA LYS A 1045 -177.31 83.40 35.54
C LYS A 1045 -177.84 84.40 34.52
N THR A 1046 -177.49 84.22 33.25
CA THR A 1046 -177.98 85.03 32.14
C THR A 1046 -179.51 84.93 32.00
N ALA A 1047 -180.09 83.75 32.18
CA ALA A 1047 -181.54 83.54 32.17
C ALA A 1047 -182.23 84.23 33.37
N VAL A 1048 -181.68 84.10 34.58
CA VAL A 1048 -182.14 84.82 35.78
C VAL A 1048 -182.12 86.34 35.56
N ASP A 1049 -180.99 86.88 35.08
CA ASP A 1049 -180.81 88.32 34.88
C ASP A 1049 -181.71 88.87 33.76
N THR A 1050 -181.88 88.10 32.67
CA THR A 1050 -182.80 88.46 31.58
C THR A 1050 -184.23 88.52 32.10
N LYS A 1051 -184.69 87.47 32.79
CA LYS A 1051 -186.06 87.41 33.31
C LYS A 1051 -186.31 88.47 34.36
N LEU A 1052 -185.34 88.77 35.25
CA LEU A 1052 -185.40 89.90 36.18
C LEU A 1052 -185.56 91.24 35.44
N SER A 1053 -184.79 91.45 34.36
CA SER A 1053 -184.90 92.67 33.56
C SER A 1053 -186.20 92.76 32.74
N GLU A 1054 -186.84 91.63 32.44
CA GLU A 1054 -188.20 91.61 31.86
C GLU A 1054 -189.22 92.01 32.92
N ILE A 1055 -189.29 91.28 34.05
CA ILE A 1055 -190.32 91.45 35.10
C ILE A 1055 -190.10 92.65 36.03
N THR A 1056 -189.19 93.57 35.69
CA THR A 1056 -189.01 94.85 36.41
C THR A 1056 -189.04 96.05 35.45
N SER A 1057 -189.34 95.83 34.17
CA SER A 1057 -189.23 96.83 33.10
C SER A 1057 -190.34 97.90 33.16
N ASP A 1058 -191.54 97.54 33.62
CA ASP A 1058 -192.67 98.45 33.86
C ASP A 1058 -192.78 98.90 35.34
N GLY A 1059 -192.07 98.23 36.25
CA GLY A 1059 -192.07 98.48 37.69
C GLY A 1059 -193.07 97.64 38.48
N LEU A 1060 -193.80 96.73 37.83
CA LEU A 1060 -194.75 95.81 38.45
C LEU A 1060 -194.16 94.39 38.52
N VAL A 1061 -194.48 93.66 39.59
CA VAL A 1061 -194.02 92.30 39.86
C VAL A 1061 -195.19 91.52 40.42
N THR A 1062 -195.71 90.57 39.64
CA THR A 1062 -196.78 89.67 40.08
C THR A 1062 -196.26 88.44 40.83
N SER A 1063 -197.17 87.74 41.53
CA SER A 1063 -196.81 86.52 42.26
C SER A 1063 -196.33 85.37 41.35
N ASP A 1064 -196.83 85.28 40.11
CA ASP A 1064 -196.44 84.23 39.16
C ASP A 1064 -195.08 84.54 38.54
N GLU A 1065 -194.79 85.80 38.20
CA GLU A 1065 -193.48 86.24 37.69
C GLU A 1065 -192.38 86.05 38.73
N LYS A 1066 -192.66 86.34 40.00
CA LYS A 1066 -191.74 86.00 41.09
C LYS A 1066 -191.51 84.49 41.18
N ALA A 1067 -192.54 83.66 41.00
CA ALA A 1067 -192.38 82.21 41.03
C ALA A 1067 -191.52 81.68 39.87
N GLU A 1068 -191.63 82.27 38.67
CA GLU A 1068 -190.72 81.97 37.55
C GLU A 1068 -189.26 82.36 37.86
N VAL A 1069 -189.04 83.53 38.47
CA VAL A 1069 -187.69 83.96 38.91
C VAL A 1069 -187.15 83.10 40.06
N ASP A 1070 -187.97 82.73 41.05
CA ASP A 1070 -187.59 81.81 42.13
C ASP A 1070 -187.13 80.45 41.56
N ALA A 1071 -187.85 79.92 40.55
CA ALA A 1071 -187.49 78.67 39.88
C ALA A 1071 -186.18 78.78 39.08
N LEU A 1072 -185.95 79.90 38.39
CA LEU A 1072 -184.69 80.17 37.68
C LEU A 1072 -183.52 80.37 38.66
N ILE A 1073 -183.73 81.01 39.81
CA ILE A 1073 -182.72 81.14 40.88
C ILE A 1073 -182.40 79.76 41.48
N GLN A 1074 -183.40 78.90 41.68
CA GLN A 1074 -183.17 77.52 42.12
C GLN A 1074 -182.37 76.70 41.09
N ALA A 1075 -182.66 76.85 39.80
CA ALA A 1075 -181.89 76.25 38.72
C ALA A 1075 -180.44 76.78 38.67
N LEU A 1076 -180.24 78.09 38.87
CA LEU A 1076 -178.93 78.73 38.96
C LEU A 1076 -178.10 78.19 40.12
N GLU A 1077 -178.63 78.16 41.35
CA GLU A 1077 -177.86 77.67 42.50
C GLU A 1077 -177.62 76.15 42.42
N THR A 1078 -178.52 75.38 41.78
CA THR A 1078 -178.26 73.98 41.43
C THR A 1078 -177.10 73.86 40.44
N ALA A 1079 -177.10 74.65 39.35
CA ALA A 1079 -176.03 74.64 38.36
C ALA A 1079 -174.69 75.10 38.95
N LYS A 1080 -174.68 76.12 39.83
CA LYS A 1080 -173.48 76.57 40.56
C LYS A 1080 -172.95 75.48 41.48
N GLN A 1081 -173.81 74.71 42.16
CA GLN A 1081 -173.37 73.59 43.00
C GLN A 1081 -172.78 72.45 42.17
N THR A 1082 -173.40 72.06 41.04
CA THR A 1082 -172.82 71.05 40.12
C THR A 1082 -171.51 71.53 39.50
N ALA A 1083 -171.42 72.80 39.11
CA ALA A 1083 -170.18 73.41 38.62
C ALA A 1083 -169.08 73.38 39.70
N LYS A 1084 -169.42 73.70 40.96
CA LYS A 1084 -168.51 73.63 42.10
C LYS A 1084 -168.04 72.21 42.37
N GLU A 1085 -168.91 71.21 42.28
CA GLU A 1085 -168.53 69.80 42.43
C GLU A 1085 -167.58 69.36 41.32
N LYS A 1086 -167.89 69.65 40.05
CA LYS A 1086 -167.02 69.31 38.91
C LYS A 1086 -165.68 70.06 38.93
N VAL A 1087 -165.66 71.37 39.19
CA VAL A 1087 -164.40 72.15 39.33
C VAL A 1087 -163.56 71.64 40.50
N ASN A 1088 -164.17 71.23 41.62
CA ASN A 1088 -163.43 70.61 42.72
C ASN A 1088 -162.85 69.24 42.35
N SER A 1089 -163.54 68.43 41.54
CA SER A 1089 -163.04 67.12 41.10
C SER A 1089 -161.91 67.17 40.08
N VAL A 1090 -161.75 68.27 39.31
CA VAL A 1090 -160.53 68.45 38.49
C VAL A 1090 -159.31 68.44 39.41
N PRO A 1091 -158.22 67.71 39.12
CA PRO A 1091 -157.05 67.68 40.00
C PRO A 1091 -156.36 69.04 40.23
N ASN A 1092 -155.56 69.12 41.30
CA ASN A 1092 -154.85 70.36 41.66
C ASN A 1092 -153.50 70.45 40.92
N GLY A 1093 -153.47 71.27 39.88
CA GLY A 1093 -152.31 71.45 39.00
C GLY A 1093 -152.72 71.52 37.53
N THR A 1094 -153.86 70.91 37.19
CA THR A 1094 -154.51 70.95 35.87
C THR A 1094 -154.62 72.37 35.34
N ALA A 1095 -154.01 72.63 34.18
CA ALA A 1095 -154.05 73.94 33.53
C ALA A 1095 -155.51 74.36 33.25
N GLY A 1096 -155.85 75.62 33.50
CA GLY A 1096 -157.21 76.15 33.33
C GLY A 1096 -158.17 75.94 34.51
N LYS A 1097 -157.89 75.05 35.48
CA LYS A 1097 -158.76 74.87 36.67
C LYS A 1097 -159.00 76.19 37.42
N GLY A 1098 -157.95 76.99 37.60
CA GLY A 1098 -158.02 78.29 38.27
C GLY A 1098 -158.91 79.31 37.54
N ASP A 1099 -158.95 79.27 36.21
CA ASP A 1099 -159.79 80.15 35.40
C ASP A 1099 -161.27 79.75 35.52
N LEU A 1100 -161.57 78.44 35.56
CA LEU A 1100 -162.91 77.93 35.81
C LEU A 1100 -163.43 78.28 37.21
N GLN A 1101 -162.58 78.15 38.23
CA GLN A 1101 -162.91 78.57 39.59
C GLN A 1101 -163.20 80.08 39.66
N THR A 1102 -162.36 80.89 39.01
CA THR A 1102 -162.54 82.36 38.95
C THR A 1102 -163.83 82.75 38.23
N ARG A 1103 -164.19 82.06 37.13
CA ARG A 1103 -165.47 82.23 36.44
C ARG A 1103 -166.65 81.89 37.34
N LEU A 1104 -166.60 80.73 38.00
CA LEU A 1104 -167.65 80.26 38.90
C LEU A 1104 -167.89 81.20 40.10
N ASP A 1105 -166.83 81.66 40.75
CA ASP A 1105 -166.91 82.60 41.88
C ASP A 1105 -167.38 84.00 41.45
N SER A 1106 -167.24 84.35 40.17
CA SER A 1106 -167.79 85.59 39.58
C SER A 1106 -169.32 85.54 39.37
N ILE A 1107 -169.95 84.36 39.47
CA ILE A 1107 -171.41 84.20 39.34
C ILE A 1107 -172.10 84.65 40.63
N SER A 1108 -172.37 85.95 40.73
CA SER A 1108 -173.11 86.56 41.84
C SER A 1108 -174.41 85.79 42.18
N SER A 1109 -174.68 85.61 43.47
CA SER A 1109 -176.00 85.15 43.93
C SER A 1109 -177.04 86.26 43.75
N VAL A 1110 -178.28 85.85 43.50
CA VAL A 1110 -179.38 86.74 43.13
C VAL A 1110 -180.50 86.60 44.15
N THR A 1111 -181.09 87.72 44.55
CA THR A 1111 -182.30 87.77 45.38
C THR A 1111 -183.51 88.05 44.51
N SER A 1112 -184.58 87.28 44.68
CA SER A 1112 -185.87 87.50 44.03
C SER A 1112 -186.43 88.90 44.36
N PRO A 1113 -187.21 89.53 43.47
CA PRO A 1113 -187.85 90.80 43.75
C PRO A 1113 -188.99 90.63 44.77
N GLU A 1114 -189.38 91.73 45.40
CA GLU A 1114 -190.61 91.80 46.20
C GLU A 1114 -191.83 91.91 45.28
N VAL A 1115 -192.92 91.19 45.58
CA VAL A 1115 -194.18 91.28 44.84
C VAL A 1115 -194.84 92.62 45.17
N ASN A 1116 -195.28 93.35 44.15
CA ASN A 1116 -195.91 94.67 44.32
C ASN A 1116 -197.17 94.87 43.44
N ASP A 1117 -197.60 93.83 42.71
CA ASP A 1117 -198.94 93.68 42.12
C ASP A 1117 -199.45 92.26 42.47
N VAL A 1118 -199.89 92.07 43.73
CA VAL A 1118 -200.20 90.75 44.29
C VAL A 1118 -201.43 90.08 43.65
N ASP A 1119 -202.41 90.83 43.15
CA ASP A 1119 -203.60 90.28 42.47
C ASP A 1119 -203.55 90.37 40.92
N GLY A 1120 -202.50 90.97 40.36
CA GLY A 1120 -202.22 90.97 38.92
C GLY A 1120 -203.10 91.94 38.11
N ASN A 1121 -203.44 93.09 38.68
CA ASN A 1121 -204.40 94.02 38.08
C ASN A 1121 -203.77 95.16 37.25
N GLY A 1122 -202.45 95.31 37.28
CA GLY A 1122 -201.71 96.35 36.54
C GLY A 1122 -201.53 97.66 37.31
N VAL A 1123 -201.61 97.63 38.65
CA VAL A 1123 -201.43 98.80 39.53
C VAL A 1123 -200.65 98.38 40.78
N LEU A 1124 -199.71 99.22 41.22
CA LEU A 1124 -198.95 98.98 42.45
C LEU A 1124 -199.88 98.80 43.68
N ASP A 1125 -199.67 97.74 44.44
CA ASP A 1125 -200.32 97.49 45.75
C ASP A 1125 -200.19 98.69 46.69
N THR A 1126 -199.08 99.43 46.61
CA THR A 1126 -198.84 100.64 47.41
C THR A 1126 -199.69 101.84 46.97
N ASP A 1127 -199.94 101.99 45.67
CA ASP A 1127 -200.86 102.99 45.14
C ASP A 1127 -202.31 102.58 45.40
N GLN A 1128 -202.66 101.29 45.29
CA GLN A 1128 -203.99 100.81 45.68
C GLN A 1128 -204.26 100.94 47.18
N LEU A 1129 -203.26 100.67 48.04
CA LEU A 1129 -203.34 100.94 49.48
C LEU A 1129 -203.48 102.45 49.74
N SER A 1130 -202.83 103.30 48.94
CA SER A 1130 -202.99 104.76 48.99
C SER A 1130 -204.40 105.20 48.56
N GLU A 1131 -204.96 104.67 47.48
CA GLU A 1131 -206.33 104.95 47.03
C GLU A 1131 -207.38 104.45 48.04
N ALA A 1132 -207.21 103.23 48.56
CA ALA A 1132 -208.06 102.67 49.60
C ALA A 1132 -207.98 103.51 50.90
N THR A 1133 -206.78 103.93 51.30
CA THR A 1133 -206.58 104.81 52.46
C THR A 1133 -207.19 106.19 52.22
N GLN A 1134 -207.10 106.75 51.01
CA GLN A 1134 -207.79 107.98 50.64
C GLN A 1134 -209.32 107.82 50.63
N ALA A 1135 -209.84 106.67 50.20
CA ALA A 1135 -211.27 106.37 50.22
C ALA A 1135 -211.79 106.25 51.67
N VAL A 1136 -211.06 105.56 52.55
CA VAL A 1136 -211.33 105.49 53.99
C VAL A 1136 -211.25 106.89 54.63
N THR A 1137 -210.20 107.67 54.35
CA THR A 1137 -210.05 109.03 54.89
C THR A 1137 -211.19 109.96 54.44
N LYS A 1138 -211.63 109.85 53.18
CA LYS A 1138 -212.81 110.58 52.66
C LYS A 1138 -214.12 110.11 53.31
N ALA A 1139 -214.23 108.85 53.73
CA ALA A 1139 -215.37 108.33 54.46
C ALA A 1139 -215.38 108.73 55.95
N GLU A 1140 -214.22 108.79 56.61
CA GLU A 1140 -214.11 109.22 58.02
C GLU A 1140 -214.32 110.74 58.19
N GLN A 1141 -213.97 111.56 57.19
CA GLN A 1141 -214.25 113.01 57.20
C GLN A 1141 -215.73 113.36 56.96
N ALA A 1142 -216.60 112.39 56.69
CA ALA A 1142 -218.04 112.58 56.48
C ALA A 1142 -218.89 112.34 57.76
N LYS A 1143 -218.30 112.53 58.95
CA LYS A 1143 -218.81 112.06 60.24
C LYS A 1143 -218.56 113.05 61.38
#